data_AF-A0A818TKE4-F1
#
_entry.id   AF-A0A818TKE4-F1
#
_cell.length_a   1.000
_cell.length_b   1.000
_cell.length_c   1.000
_cell.angle_alpha   90.00
_cell.angle_beta   90.00
_cell.angle_gamma   90.00
#
_symmetry.space_group_name_H-M   'P 1'
#
loop_
_entity.id
_entity.type
_entity.pdbx_description
1 polymer ?
#
loop_
_entity_poly.entity_id
_entity_poly.type
_entity_poly.pdbx_seq_one_letter_code
_entity_poly.pdbx_strand_id
1 'polypeptide(L)'
;MIVYVLLVIFANYKQIISQSWNTSDGLLPWESYIQLGDVQQPLGLTIDRSSLAHHHFAIGYFCFHSFMYDEAQDAFDLAINITPTFVEAYIGKMLACKHALWSYTDFDCGLAVYNATMSMLETSNIILSSFQSSLLSTVYQWYANQSSITLGEQAFLSSIANLSETYPNETDIRVLWGLSLLNVAFGQEFQGQIEPAPMIEAREVLKTALTVEPNHPGALHYLIHAYDVAQSNISAKAIDYILTYQPLVNTLSYPQHLLTHIWMRTGSLLLAKSSDERSIQVSLTLCLIKIMNRIVSNISSTQLEFVLAQINTTDEISSFLLCDADNRAFATEWLSYSRLQTGDWLGALFLINDLYIAYNQSLPTSTHYLLFAYRALARAAVNLFYWLPYDIQFVNKIQELMEVGKILPFITLDDNSTDVDLAWSEAGYRFSDCIRLLNTNNTDFNQTIIESIIDQHIARFSILSSRTASLNPYISTSISMMISQIQGIIYYKNDSYQDCLNILNEVTQRELNLVIDNNSPILIYARSSELLAMHLLLIHRKYQNQSGSATPFTFMLNGTQISISEFPQYALNLYQIADISAPNRSINILGMARANAQLGSDNEAVKFYRKLLDQINPLNNTDPLFSQEATYFIAQKESIGNSANNLLSAFSFQLNQRFDALIIQCRKDDCRFCIGLLLAYLDKIEELSISEQDTPGQVYAFLSLYPSFASFKRLRTLHFHYHGEGSDWKIVEKALSIHYHKRLLTLYQSRQ
;
A
#
# COMPACT_ATOMS: atom_id res chain seq x y z
N MET A 1 14.62 -10.82 13.70
CA MET A 1 13.97 -9.51 13.83
C MET A 1 12.99 -9.45 14.99
N ILE A 2 12.09 -10.45 15.15
CA ILE A 2 11.18 -10.55 16.31
C ILE A 2 11.88 -10.36 17.66
N VAL A 3 13.01 -11.01 17.92
CA VAL A 3 13.78 -10.80 19.17
C VAL A 3 14.35 -9.38 19.30
N TYR A 4 14.77 -8.74 18.20
CA TYR A 4 15.34 -7.39 18.21
C TYR A 4 14.24 -6.31 18.32
N VAL A 5 13.09 -6.53 17.65
CA VAL A 5 11.87 -5.74 17.78
C VAL A 5 11.31 -5.88 19.17
N LEU A 6 11.24 -7.10 19.72
CA LEU A 6 10.91 -7.34 21.12
C LEU A 6 11.89 -6.58 22.02
N LEU A 7 13.21 -6.65 21.83
CA LEU A 7 14.18 -5.95 22.69
C LEU A 7 14.10 -4.41 22.60
N VAL A 8 13.91 -3.84 21.41
CA VAL A 8 13.75 -2.38 21.20
C VAL A 8 12.40 -1.89 21.71
N ILE A 9 11.34 -2.67 21.51
CA ILE A 9 10.02 -2.41 22.09
C ILE A 9 10.09 -2.54 23.61
N PHE A 10 10.72 -3.58 24.16
CA PHE A 10 10.95 -3.80 25.61
C PHE A 10 11.73 -2.64 26.26
N ALA A 11 12.71 -2.08 25.56
CA ALA A 11 13.48 -0.92 26.05
C ALA A 11 12.60 0.34 26.19
N ASN A 12 11.68 0.58 25.25
CA ASN A 12 10.66 1.64 25.35
C ASN A 12 9.49 1.26 26.30
N TYR A 13 9.19 -0.04 26.41
CA TYR A 13 8.15 -0.63 27.27
C TYR A 13 8.47 -0.52 28.76
N LYS A 14 9.76 -0.42 29.13
CA LYS A 14 10.17 -0.21 30.53
C LYS A 14 9.59 1.09 31.11
N GLN A 15 9.34 2.08 30.25
CA GLN A 15 8.70 3.35 30.62
C GLN A 15 7.18 3.16 30.81
N ILE A 16 6.56 2.34 29.95
CA ILE A 16 5.13 2.01 29.93
C ILE A 16 4.70 1.11 31.12
N ILE A 17 5.51 0.09 31.45
CA ILE A 17 5.30 -0.82 32.59
C ILE A 17 5.37 -0.07 33.92
N SER A 18 6.19 0.98 34.02
CA SER A 18 6.37 1.71 35.28
C SER A 18 5.16 2.54 35.72
N GLN A 19 4.13 2.69 34.87
CA GLN A 19 2.98 3.55 35.14
C GLN A 19 1.60 2.86 35.13
N SER A 20 1.45 1.64 34.59
CA SER A 20 0.12 1.10 34.21
C SER A 20 -0.31 -0.23 34.82
N TRP A 21 0.49 -0.86 35.68
CA TRP A 21 0.16 -2.19 36.23
C TRP A 21 -0.35 -2.07 37.67
N ASN A 22 -1.53 -1.48 37.83
CA ASN A 22 -2.32 -1.63 39.05
C ASN A 22 -3.61 -2.40 38.69
N THR A 23 -3.54 -3.72 38.72
CA THR A 23 -4.68 -4.63 38.41
C THR A 23 -5.74 -4.69 39.51
N SER A 24 -5.68 -3.80 40.50
CA SER A 24 -6.63 -3.76 41.63
C SER A 24 -7.98 -3.12 41.30
N ASP A 25 -8.09 -2.44 40.15
CA ASP A 25 -9.29 -1.67 39.77
C ASP A 25 -10.21 -2.40 38.77
N GLY A 26 -9.88 -3.63 38.35
CA GLY A 26 -10.68 -4.44 37.42
C GLY A 26 -10.54 -4.09 35.93
N LEU A 27 -9.78 -3.04 35.59
CA LEU A 27 -9.45 -2.64 34.22
C LEU A 27 -8.42 -3.58 33.59
N LEU A 28 -8.61 -3.93 32.31
CA LEU A 28 -7.56 -4.58 31.54
C LEU A 28 -6.46 -3.56 31.21
N PRO A 29 -5.17 -3.94 31.23
CA PRO A 29 -4.10 -2.98 31.01
C PRO A 29 -4.23 -2.20 29.69
N TRP A 30 -4.73 -2.80 28.61
CA TRP A 30 -4.90 -2.12 27.31
C TRP A 30 -6.06 -1.09 27.31
N GLU A 31 -7.07 -1.27 28.16
CA GLU A 31 -8.22 -0.37 28.28
C GLU A 31 -7.78 1.02 28.78
N SER A 32 -6.77 1.06 29.67
CA SER A 32 -6.16 2.31 30.14
C SER A 32 -5.44 3.11 29.05
N TYR A 33 -5.16 2.49 27.89
CA TYR A 33 -4.58 3.16 26.72
C TYR A 33 -5.65 3.77 25.82
N ILE A 34 -6.91 3.33 25.90
CA ILE A 34 -7.98 3.83 25.04
C ILE A 34 -8.39 5.22 25.51
N GLN A 35 -8.22 6.20 24.63
CA GLN A 35 -8.79 7.52 24.82
C GLN A 35 -10.25 7.50 24.37
N LEU A 36 -11.15 7.21 25.29
CA LEU A 36 -12.59 7.32 25.05
C LEU A 36 -12.90 8.77 24.63
N GLY A 37 -13.44 8.94 23.42
CA GLY A 37 -13.90 10.24 22.93
C GLY A 37 -15.09 10.78 23.75
N ASP A 38 -15.58 11.97 23.40
CA ASP A 38 -16.77 12.55 24.03
C ASP A 38 -18.04 11.89 23.49
N VAL A 39 -18.35 10.67 23.96
CA VAL A 39 -19.68 10.09 23.78
C VAL A 39 -20.53 10.51 24.97
N GLN A 40 -21.55 11.33 24.74
CA GLN A 40 -22.35 11.87 25.84
C GLN A 40 -23.36 10.85 26.38
N GLN A 41 -24.06 10.15 25.48
CA GLN A 41 -25.10 9.17 25.82
C GLN A 41 -25.14 7.99 24.83
N PRO A 42 -24.17 7.06 24.88
CA PRO A 42 -24.17 5.87 24.01
C PRO A 42 -25.46 5.07 24.17
N LEU A 43 -26.18 4.81 23.07
CA LEU A 43 -27.47 4.10 23.08
C LEU A 43 -28.47 4.64 24.14
N GLY A 44 -28.53 5.96 24.35
CA GLY A 44 -29.43 6.61 25.32
C GLY A 44 -29.03 6.42 26.79
N LEU A 45 -27.87 5.80 27.06
CA LEU A 45 -27.37 5.55 28.41
C LEU A 45 -26.50 6.70 28.91
N THR A 46 -26.79 7.19 30.12
CA THR A 46 -25.83 8.06 30.83
C THR A 46 -24.76 7.22 31.52
N ILE A 47 -23.50 7.40 31.12
CA ILE A 47 -22.36 6.64 31.67
C ILE A 47 -22.03 7.08 33.10
N ASP A 48 -22.18 6.15 34.05
CA ASP A 48 -21.61 6.29 35.40
C ASP A 48 -20.13 5.91 35.38
N ARG A 49 -19.25 6.92 35.45
CA ARG A 49 -17.80 6.74 35.43
C ARG A 49 -17.23 6.02 36.66
N SER A 50 -18.03 5.82 37.71
CA SER A 50 -17.63 5.03 38.89
C SER A 50 -17.97 3.55 38.76
N SER A 51 -18.79 3.16 37.78
CA SER A 51 -19.19 1.79 37.53
C SER A 51 -18.23 1.10 36.55
N LEU A 52 -17.61 0.00 37.00
CA LEU A 52 -16.72 -0.80 36.17
C LEU A 52 -17.46 -1.43 34.97
N ALA A 53 -18.73 -1.83 35.13
CA ALA A 53 -19.54 -2.34 34.01
C ALA A 53 -19.77 -1.25 32.95
N HIS A 54 -20.07 -0.01 33.37
CA HIS A 54 -20.24 1.10 32.43
C HIS A 54 -18.92 1.49 31.75
N HIS A 55 -17.78 1.31 32.43
CA HIS A 55 -16.47 1.50 31.82
C HIS A 55 -16.22 0.51 30.67
N HIS A 56 -16.39 -0.79 30.91
CA HIS A 56 -16.23 -1.80 29.85
C HIS A 56 -17.26 -1.61 28.73
N PHE A 57 -18.50 -1.23 29.06
CA PHE A 57 -19.50 -0.89 28.04
C PHE A 57 -19.06 0.29 27.16
N ALA A 58 -18.52 1.36 27.74
CA ALA A 58 -18.02 2.50 26.98
C ALA A 58 -16.87 2.12 26.03
N ILE A 59 -16.01 1.19 26.46
CA ILE A 59 -14.95 0.63 25.62
C ILE A 59 -15.52 -0.21 24.49
N GLY A 60 -16.45 -1.12 24.81
CA GLY A 60 -17.11 -1.95 23.80
C GLY A 60 -17.78 -1.10 22.73
N TYR A 61 -18.48 -0.05 23.16
CA TYR A 61 -19.12 0.92 22.30
C TYR A 61 -18.13 1.67 21.39
N PHE A 62 -17.02 2.16 21.95
CA PHE A 62 -15.97 2.83 21.19
C PHE A 62 -15.31 1.89 20.16
N CYS A 63 -14.99 0.66 20.56
CA CYS A 63 -14.42 -0.37 19.70
C CYS A 63 -15.38 -0.77 18.58
N PHE A 64 -16.68 -0.92 18.87
CA PHE A 64 -17.72 -1.21 17.87
C PHE A 64 -17.74 -0.14 16.77
N HIS A 65 -17.82 1.14 17.16
CA HIS A 65 -17.82 2.23 16.19
C HIS A 65 -16.51 2.34 15.41
N SER A 66 -15.42 1.86 16.00
CA SER A 66 -14.09 1.82 15.42
C SER A 66 -13.79 0.55 14.61
N PHE A 67 -14.77 -0.35 14.46
CA PHE A 67 -14.67 -1.66 13.80
C PHE A 67 -13.62 -2.62 14.40
N MET A 68 -13.32 -2.46 15.68
CA MET A 68 -12.58 -3.44 16.48
C MET A 68 -13.61 -4.40 17.11
N TYR A 69 -14.28 -5.21 16.28
CA TYR A 69 -15.47 -5.97 16.70
C TYR A 69 -15.18 -7.04 17.76
N ASP A 70 -14.03 -7.72 17.69
CA ASP A 70 -13.62 -8.71 18.69
C ASP A 70 -13.40 -8.03 20.06
N GLU A 71 -12.65 -6.93 20.08
CA GLU A 71 -12.47 -6.12 21.29
C GLU A 71 -13.78 -5.56 21.82
N ALA A 72 -14.72 -5.22 20.93
CA ALA A 72 -16.03 -4.74 21.31
C ALA A 72 -16.83 -5.83 22.04
N GLN A 73 -16.89 -7.03 21.46
CA GLN A 73 -17.58 -8.18 22.04
C GLN A 73 -16.98 -8.58 23.39
N ASP A 74 -15.64 -8.65 23.49
CA ASP A 74 -14.92 -8.95 24.73
C ASP A 74 -15.29 -7.95 25.84
N ALA A 75 -15.30 -6.65 25.52
CA ALA A 75 -15.62 -5.60 26.48
C ALA A 75 -17.11 -5.62 26.89
N PHE A 76 -18.03 -5.88 25.97
CA PHE A 76 -19.44 -6.06 26.32
C PHE A 76 -19.66 -7.31 27.21
N ASP A 77 -18.94 -8.40 26.96
CA ASP A 77 -18.98 -9.58 27.81
C ASP A 77 -18.49 -9.30 29.24
N LEU A 78 -17.43 -8.49 29.40
CA LEU A 78 -16.99 -8.04 30.73
C LEU A 78 -18.07 -7.22 31.43
N ALA A 79 -18.72 -6.30 30.72
CA ALA A 79 -19.82 -5.49 31.28
C ALA A 79 -21.00 -6.38 31.72
N ILE A 80 -21.38 -7.37 30.90
CA ILE A 80 -22.44 -8.34 31.20
C ILE A 80 -22.06 -9.24 32.37
N ASN A 81 -20.82 -9.71 32.45
CA ASN A 81 -20.36 -10.56 33.55
C ASN A 81 -20.39 -9.84 34.90
N ILE A 82 -20.09 -8.53 34.91
CA ILE A 82 -20.15 -7.70 36.12
C ILE A 82 -21.60 -7.36 36.47
N THR A 83 -22.42 -7.01 35.47
CA THR A 83 -23.84 -6.67 35.65
C THR A 83 -24.68 -7.46 34.65
N PRO A 84 -25.14 -8.68 35.01
CA PRO A 84 -25.89 -9.55 34.10
C PRO A 84 -27.21 -8.97 33.60
N THR A 85 -27.73 -7.92 34.25
CA THR A 85 -28.96 -7.22 33.89
C THR A 85 -28.71 -5.99 33.00
N PHE A 86 -27.49 -5.79 32.50
CA PHE A 86 -27.11 -4.59 31.75
C PHE A 86 -27.55 -4.67 30.28
N VAL A 87 -28.79 -4.25 30.01
CA VAL A 87 -29.47 -4.37 28.69
C VAL A 87 -28.65 -3.78 27.55
N GLU A 88 -28.08 -2.58 27.73
CA GLU A 88 -27.33 -1.88 26.69
C GLU A 88 -26.08 -2.66 26.26
N ALA A 89 -25.42 -3.36 27.18
CA ALA A 89 -24.27 -4.20 26.85
C ALA A 89 -24.66 -5.40 25.97
N TYR A 90 -25.84 -5.99 26.20
CA TYR A 90 -26.37 -7.03 25.30
C TYR A 90 -26.70 -6.48 23.90
N ILE A 91 -27.34 -5.30 23.82
CA ILE A 91 -27.62 -4.64 22.54
C ILE A 91 -26.33 -4.30 21.81
N GLY A 92 -25.34 -3.73 22.51
CA GLY A 92 -24.01 -3.42 21.98
C GLY A 92 -23.28 -4.66 21.47
N LYS A 93 -23.30 -5.77 22.22
CA LYS A 93 -22.74 -7.04 21.77
C LYS A 93 -23.42 -7.56 20.51
N MET A 94 -24.75 -7.47 20.45
CA MET A 94 -25.50 -7.87 19.27
C MET A 94 -25.15 -7.00 18.06
N LEU A 95 -25.00 -5.68 18.22
CA LEU A 95 -24.49 -4.80 17.15
C LEU A 95 -23.11 -5.25 16.66
N ALA A 96 -22.21 -5.64 17.57
CA ALA A 96 -20.85 -6.08 17.25
C ALA A 96 -20.79 -7.45 16.52
N CYS A 97 -21.84 -8.26 16.56
CA CYS A 97 -21.95 -9.48 15.73
C CYS A 97 -22.21 -9.17 14.24
N LYS A 98 -22.45 -7.90 13.85
CA LYS A 98 -22.62 -7.47 12.45
C LYS A 98 -21.43 -6.62 12.01
N HIS A 99 -20.74 -7.07 10.99
CA HIS A 99 -19.66 -6.31 10.36
C HIS A 99 -20.21 -5.53 9.16
N ALA A 100 -20.82 -4.38 9.44
CA ALA A 100 -21.69 -3.68 8.50
C ALA A 100 -21.02 -3.34 7.15
N LEU A 101 -19.74 -2.98 7.12
CA LEU A 101 -19.04 -2.65 5.87
C LEU A 101 -18.24 -3.81 5.26
N TRP A 102 -18.30 -5.02 5.84
CA TRP A 102 -17.64 -6.23 5.33
C TRP A 102 -18.61 -7.25 4.73
N SER A 103 -19.88 -6.87 4.51
CA SER A 103 -20.92 -7.78 3.99
C SER A 103 -21.02 -9.10 4.76
N TYR A 104 -20.64 -9.08 6.04
CA TYR A 104 -20.57 -10.24 6.91
C TYR A 104 -21.54 -10.08 8.08
N THR A 105 -22.25 -11.15 8.41
CA THR A 105 -23.18 -11.22 9.53
C THR A 105 -22.93 -12.55 10.25
N ASP A 106 -22.55 -12.49 11.53
CA ASP A 106 -22.51 -13.68 12.37
C ASP A 106 -23.92 -13.92 12.95
N PHE A 107 -24.69 -14.76 12.26
CA PHE A 107 -26.04 -15.11 12.67
C PHE A 107 -26.08 -15.88 13.99
N ASP A 108 -25.09 -16.75 14.23
CA ASP A 108 -25.05 -17.57 15.45
C ASP A 108 -24.77 -16.68 16.67
N CYS A 109 -23.80 -15.77 16.56
CA CYS A 109 -23.52 -14.75 17.58
C CYS A 109 -24.76 -13.89 17.87
N GLY A 110 -25.34 -13.28 16.84
CA GLY A 110 -26.47 -12.34 17.01
C GLY A 110 -27.70 -13.00 17.63
N LEU A 111 -28.06 -14.20 17.17
CA LEU A 111 -29.22 -14.93 17.69
C LEU A 111 -28.97 -15.49 19.09
N ALA A 112 -27.75 -15.94 19.40
CA ALA A 112 -27.39 -16.37 20.75
C ALA A 112 -27.49 -15.22 21.76
N VAL A 113 -26.97 -14.04 21.41
CA VAL A 113 -27.06 -12.83 22.25
C VAL A 113 -28.51 -12.40 22.41
N TYR A 114 -29.31 -12.40 21.34
CA TYR A 114 -30.74 -12.08 21.41
C TYR A 114 -31.50 -13.02 22.36
N ASN A 115 -31.30 -14.34 22.22
CA ASN A 115 -31.96 -15.33 23.07
C ASN A 115 -31.52 -15.20 24.54
N ALA A 116 -30.24 -14.95 24.79
CA ALA A 116 -29.72 -14.68 26.13
C ALA A 116 -30.35 -13.42 26.73
N THR A 117 -30.53 -12.37 25.92
CA THR A 117 -31.21 -11.13 26.33
C THR A 117 -32.65 -11.41 26.74
N MET A 118 -33.43 -12.12 25.90
CA MET A 118 -34.82 -12.44 26.20
C MET A 118 -34.98 -13.29 27.47
N SER A 119 -34.12 -14.31 27.63
CA SER A 119 -34.08 -15.14 28.84
C SER A 119 -33.73 -14.33 30.09
N MET A 120 -32.75 -13.42 29.99
CA MET A 120 -32.36 -12.53 31.07
C MET A 120 -33.50 -11.58 31.48
N LEU A 121 -34.20 -10.99 30.51
CA LEU A 121 -35.33 -10.09 30.76
C LEU A 121 -36.48 -10.81 31.49
N GLU A 122 -36.80 -12.03 31.05
CA GLU A 122 -37.83 -12.86 31.68
C GLU A 122 -37.44 -13.28 33.11
N THR A 123 -36.26 -13.86 33.27
CA THR A 123 -35.80 -14.37 34.57
C THR A 123 -35.58 -13.28 35.62
N SER A 124 -35.15 -12.09 35.18
CA SER A 124 -34.90 -10.94 36.06
C SER A 124 -36.12 -10.02 36.22
N ASN A 125 -37.24 -10.31 35.55
CA ASN A 125 -38.45 -9.48 35.50
C ASN A 125 -38.17 -8.01 35.10
N ILE A 126 -37.27 -7.81 34.13
CA ILE A 126 -36.90 -6.47 33.65
C ILE A 126 -37.88 -6.03 32.56
N ILE A 127 -38.45 -4.84 32.75
CA ILE A 127 -39.31 -4.20 31.74
C ILE A 127 -38.48 -3.16 31.01
N LEU A 128 -38.31 -3.36 29.70
CA LEU A 128 -37.63 -2.40 28.84
C LEU A 128 -38.41 -1.09 28.73
N SER A 129 -37.69 0.03 28.65
CA SER A 129 -38.26 1.28 28.19
C SER A 129 -38.73 1.17 26.73
N SER A 130 -39.62 2.08 26.29
CA SER A 130 -40.07 2.12 24.89
C SER A 130 -38.91 2.24 23.90
N PHE A 131 -37.88 3.01 24.27
CA PHE A 131 -36.67 3.17 23.48
C PHE A 131 -35.87 1.86 23.39
N GLN A 132 -35.51 1.25 24.54
CA GLN A 132 -34.77 -0.01 24.57
C GLN A 132 -35.50 -1.14 23.82
N SER A 133 -36.82 -1.24 23.98
CA SER A 133 -37.63 -2.23 23.28
C SER A 133 -37.59 -2.03 21.76
N SER A 134 -37.71 -0.78 21.32
CA SER A 134 -37.66 -0.44 19.89
C SER A 134 -36.27 -0.68 19.32
N LEU A 135 -35.21 -0.25 20.01
CA LEU A 135 -33.82 -0.46 19.61
C LEU A 135 -33.47 -1.95 19.50
N LEU A 136 -33.82 -2.77 20.51
CA LEU A 136 -33.60 -4.22 20.47
C LEU A 136 -34.29 -4.86 19.26
N SER A 137 -35.54 -4.45 18.98
CA SER A 137 -36.31 -4.94 17.82
C SER A 137 -35.72 -4.52 16.48
N THR A 138 -35.12 -3.33 16.41
CA THR A 138 -34.43 -2.79 15.23
C THR A 138 -33.15 -3.57 14.96
N VAL A 139 -32.29 -3.76 15.97
CA VAL A 139 -31.02 -4.50 15.78
C VAL A 139 -31.27 -5.97 15.41
N TYR A 140 -32.34 -6.58 15.96
CA TYR A 140 -32.74 -7.94 15.58
C TYR A 140 -33.03 -8.10 14.08
N GLN A 141 -33.39 -7.04 13.34
CA GLN A 141 -33.70 -7.13 11.91
C GLN A 141 -32.53 -7.63 11.05
N TRP A 142 -31.27 -7.39 11.46
CA TRP A 142 -30.11 -7.97 10.78
C TRP A 142 -30.09 -9.50 10.82
N TYR A 143 -30.69 -10.10 11.86
CA TYR A 143 -30.63 -11.53 12.14
C TYR A 143 -31.94 -12.27 11.85
N ALA A 144 -33.03 -11.53 11.64
CA ALA A 144 -34.36 -12.09 11.43
C ALA A 144 -34.47 -12.97 10.18
N ASN A 145 -33.69 -12.68 9.13
CA ASN A 145 -33.68 -13.44 7.88
C ASN A 145 -32.30 -14.06 7.58
N GLN A 146 -32.11 -15.29 8.05
CA GLN A 146 -30.87 -16.06 7.80
C GLN A 146 -30.69 -16.49 6.33
N SER A 147 -31.74 -16.43 5.52
CA SER A 147 -31.66 -16.84 4.11
C SER A 147 -31.09 -15.74 3.19
N SER A 148 -31.03 -14.50 3.66
CA SER A 148 -30.53 -13.37 2.86
C SER A 148 -30.04 -12.23 3.76
N ILE A 149 -28.72 -12.01 3.75
CA ILE A 149 -28.07 -10.88 4.43
C ILE A 149 -28.66 -9.56 3.94
N THR A 150 -28.80 -9.38 2.62
CA THR A 150 -29.31 -8.15 2.00
C THR A 150 -30.72 -7.79 2.47
N LEU A 151 -31.62 -8.77 2.62
CA LEU A 151 -32.96 -8.50 3.14
C LEU A 151 -32.93 -8.03 4.60
N GLY A 152 -32.03 -8.59 5.43
CA GLY A 152 -31.80 -8.14 6.80
C GLY A 152 -31.24 -6.72 6.87
N GLU A 153 -30.30 -6.37 5.99
CA GLU A 153 -29.71 -5.03 5.90
C GLU A 153 -30.75 -3.97 5.49
N GLN A 154 -31.63 -4.29 4.53
CA GLN A 154 -32.75 -3.41 4.14
C GLN A 154 -33.80 -3.25 5.24
N ALA A 155 -34.11 -4.32 5.96
CA ALA A 155 -35.04 -4.30 7.08
C ALA A 155 -34.50 -3.45 8.25
N PHE A 156 -33.22 -3.61 8.59
CA PHE A 156 -32.54 -2.77 9.57
C PHE A 156 -32.54 -1.30 9.14
N LEU A 157 -32.12 -0.98 7.90
CA LEU A 157 -32.11 0.40 7.38
C LEU A 157 -33.48 1.07 7.51
N SER A 158 -34.55 0.36 7.13
CA SER A 158 -35.91 0.89 7.24
C SER A 158 -36.34 1.10 8.69
N SER A 159 -35.97 0.17 9.58
CA SER A 159 -36.33 0.23 10.99
C SER A 159 -35.57 1.32 11.74
N ILE A 160 -34.26 1.46 11.52
CA ILE A 160 -33.42 2.48 12.18
C ILE A 160 -33.75 3.90 11.69
N ALA A 161 -34.15 4.07 10.43
CA ALA A 161 -34.63 5.36 9.92
C ALA A 161 -35.89 5.83 10.66
N ASN A 162 -36.89 4.97 10.81
CA ASN A 162 -38.11 5.27 11.59
C ASN A 162 -37.78 5.51 13.08
N LEU A 163 -36.84 4.74 13.63
CA LEU A 163 -36.38 4.96 15.01
C LEU A 163 -35.73 6.34 15.17
N SER A 164 -34.91 6.77 14.20
CA SER A 164 -34.28 8.10 14.19
C SER A 164 -35.30 9.23 14.10
N GLU A 165 -36.45 9.02 13.44
CA GLU A 165 -37.55 9.99 13.40
C GLU A 165 -38.31 10.03 14.74
N THR A 166 -38.51 8.87 15.36
CA THR A 166 -39.22 8.74 16.64
C THR A 166 -38.41 9.32 17.81
N TYR A 167 -37.08 9.15 17.77
CA TYR A 167 -36.15 9.61 18.80
C TYR A 167 -35.08 10.55 18.20
N PRO A 168 -35.45 11.76 17.75
CA PRO A 168 -34.56 12.63 16.97
C PRO A 168 -33.38 13.21 17.75
N ASN A 169 -33.46 13.18 19.09
CA ASN A 169 -32.43 13.64 20.01
C ASN A 169 -31.37 12.57 20.32
N GLU A 170 -31.60 11.31 19.93
CA GLU A 170 -30.64 10.21 20.13
C GLU A 170 -29.62 10.22 18.99
N THR A 171 -28.49 10.90 19.20
CA THR A 171 -27.42 11.04 18.21
C THR A 171 -26.97 9.70 17.66
N ASP A 172 -26.86 8.69 18.52
CA ASP A 172 -26.35 7.38 18.14
C ASP A 172 -27.27 6.62 17.19
N ILE A 173 -28.59 6.76 17.32
CA ILE A 173 -29.56 6.20 16.37
C ILE A 173 -29.38 6.81 14.98
N ARG A 174 -29.10 8.12 14.92
CA ARG A 174 -28.77 8.82 13.67
C ARG A 174 -27.45 8.31 13.08
N VAL A 175 -26.46 8.03 13.92
CA VAL A 175 -25.16 7.48 13.49
C VAL A 175 -25.32 6.05 12.95
N LEU A 176 -26.09 5.19 13.62
CA LEU A 176 -26.43 3.84 13.16
C LEU A 176 -27.25 3.87 11.86
N TRP A 177 -28.12 4.87 11.69
CA TRP A 177 -28.81 5.08 10.41
C TRP A 177 -27.81 5.41 9.30
N GLY A 178 -26.87 6.33 9.53
CA GLY A 178 -25.76 6.62 8.62
C GLY A 178 -24.93 5.38 8.27
N LEU A 179 -24.62 4.52 9.25
CA LEU A 179 -23.94 3.25 9.03
C LEU A 179 -24.74 2.31 8.12
N SER A 180 -26.05 2.19 8.34
CA SER A 180 -26.91 1.31 7.53
C SER A 180 -27.06 1.79 6.09
N LEU A 181 -27.09 3.12 5.87
CA LEU A 181 -27.06 3.71 4.54
C LEU A 181 -25.76 3.36 3.81
N LEU A 182 -24.62 3.42 4.50
CA LEU A 182 -23.34 2.99 3.94
C LEU A 182 -23.32 1.49 3.66
N ASN A 183 -23.76 0.64 4.60
CA ASN A 183 -23.85 -0.81 4.40
C ASN A 183 -24.61 -1.15 3.11
N VAL A 184 -25.75 -0.50 2.87
CA VAL A 184 -26.51 -0.66 1.62
C VAL A 184 -25.78 -0.06 0.41
N ALA A 185 -25.12 1.09 0.55
CA ALA A 185 -24.36 1.71 -0.53
C ALA A 185 -23.18 0.84 -1.02
N PHE A 186 -22.43 0.22 -0.11
CA PHE A 186 -21.31 -0.67 -0.44
C PHE A 186 -21.79 -1.99 -1.08
N GLY A 187 -23.05 -2.37 -0.86
CA GLY A 187 -23.69 -3.49 -1.56
C GLY A 187 -24.20 -3.15 -2.98
N GLN A 188 -24.09 -1.89 -3.43
CA GLN A 188 -24.51 -1.46 -4.77
C GLN A 188 -23.31 -1.32 -5.70
N GLU A 189 -23.48 -1.69 -6.97
CA GLU A 189 -22.47 -1.44 -8.00
C GLU A 189 -22.33 0.07 -8.25
N PHE A 190 -21.10 0.58 -8.18
CA PHE A 190 -20.80 1.96 -8.57
C PHE A 190 -20.95 2.10 -10.08
N GLN A 191 -21.96 2.85 -10.52
CA GLN A 191 -22.19 3.10 -11.95
C GLN A 191 -21.24 4.19 -12.45
N GLY A 192 -19.99 3.79 -12.74
CA GLY A 192 -18.95 4.72 -13.17
C GLY A 192 -18.62 5.72 -12.05
N GLN A 193 -18.66 7.03 -12.35
CA GLN A 193 -18.33 8.08 -11.38
C GLN A 193 -19.50 8.58 -10.54
N ILE A 194 -20.69 7.99 -10.70
CA ILE A 194 -21.88 8.42 -9.98
C ILE A 194 -21.89 7.75 -8.61
N GLU A 195 -21.89 8.57 -7.56
CA GLU A 195 -21.95 8.09 -6.18
C GLU A 195 -23.35 7.51 -5.88
N PRO A 196 -23.46 6.36 -5.19
CA PRO A 196 -24.74 5.81 -4.77
C PRO A 196 -25.52 6.81 -3.92
N ALA A 197 -26.83 6.96 -4.19
CA ALA A 197 -27.68 7.87 -3.43
C ALA A 197 -27.63 7.64 -1.90
N PRO A 198 -27.63 6.38 -1.39
CA PRO A 198 -27.51 6.14 0.05
C PRO A 198 -26.19 6.64 0.65
N MET A 199 -25.09 6.64 -0.11
CA MET A 199 -23.80 7.18 0.35
C MET A 199 -23.84 8.70 0.54
N ILE A 200 -24.50 9.41 -0.39
CA ILE A 200 -24.70 10.86 -0.28
C ILE A 200 -25.57 11.18 0.93
N GLU A 201 -26.66 10.43 1.11
CA GLU A 201 -27.56 10.59 2.26
C GLU A 201 -26.85 10.32 3.59
N ALA A 202 -26.02 9.27 3.66
CA ALA A 202 -25.22 8.96 4.84
C ALA A 202 -24.35 10.15 5.27
N ARG A 203 -23.71 10.85 4.31
CA ARG A 203 -22.90 12.04 4.62
C ARG A 203 -23.71 13.14 5.29
N GLU A 204 -24.93 13.42 4.81
CA GLU A 204 -25.80 14.44 5.39
C GLU A 204 -26.26 14.06 6.81
N VAL A 205 -26.66 12.80 6.99
CA VAL A 205 -27.10 12.25 8.28
C VAL A 205 -25.96 12.32 9.30
N LEU A 206 -24.76 11.87 8.93
CA LEU A 206 -23.58 11.85 9.81
C LEU A 206 -23.05 13.25 10.12
N LYS A 207 -23.02 14.16 9.14
CA LYS A 207 -22.69 15.58 9.41
C LYS A 207 -23.66 16.22 10.39
N THR A 208 -24.95 15.89 10.30
CA THR A 208 -25.96 16.37 11.25
C THR A 208 -25.66 15.86 12.66
N ALA A 209 -25.29 14.58 12.82
CA ALA A 209 -24.87 14.04 14.11
C ALA A 209 -23.67 14.80 14.70
N LEU A 210 -22.67 15.12 13.87
CA LEU A 210 -21.48 15.89 14.29
C LEU A 210 -21.78 17.34 14.69
N THR A 211 -22.93 17.92 14.29
CA THR A 211 -23.33 19.24 14.80
C THR A 211 -23.76 19.21 16.26
N VAL A 212 -24.22 18.04 16.74
CA VAL A 212 -24.64 17.81 18.13
C VAL A 212 -23.47 17.28 18.95
N GLU A 213 -22.78 16.27 18.43
CA GLU A 213 -21.61 15.63 19.07
C GLU A 213 -20.40 15.64 18.12
N PRO A 214 -19.60 16.73 18.10
CA PRO A 214 -18.49 16.91 17.15
C PRO A 214 -17.39 15.84 17.22
N ASN A 215 -17.25 15.17 18.36
CA ASN A 215 -16.24 14.14 18.62
C ASN A 215 -16.82 12.72 18.62
N HIS A 216 -18.05 12.52 18.11
CA HIS A 216 -18.68 11.20 18.11
C HIS A 216 -17.87 10.22 17.24
N PRO A 217 -17.33 9.12 17.81
CA PRO A 217 -16.38 8.25 17.14
C PRO A 217 -16.98 7.58 15.90
N GLY A 218 -18.19 7.03 16.03
CA GLY A 218 -18.92 6.43 14.90
C GLY A 218 -19.22 7.43 13.78
N ALA A 219 -19.70 8.63 14.12
CA ALA A 219 -20.01 9.64 13.12
C ALA A 219 -18.77 10.06 12.31
N LEU A 220 -17.65 10.33 12.99
CA LEU A 220 -16.38 10.66 12.34
C LEU A 220 -15.86 9.51 11.48
N HIS A 221 -15.81 8.30 12.03
CA HIS A 221 -15.34 7.10 11.33
C HIS A 221 -16.18 6.85 10.07
N TYR A 222 -17.50 6.77 10.22
CA TYR A 222 -18.39 6.43 9.11
C TYR A 222 -18.39 7.51 8.04
N LEU A 223 -18.19 8.78 8.43
CA LEU A 223 -18.07 9.87 7.47
C LEU A 223 -16.76 9.80 6.67
N ILE A 224 -15.66 9.33 7.29
CA ILE A 224 -14.41 9.03 6.56
C ILE A 224 -14.66 7.94 5.51
N HIS A 225 -15.33 6.82 5.87
CA HIS A 225 -15.73 5.80 4.88
C HIS A 225 -16.67 6.34 3.82
N ALA A 226 -17.62 7.20 4.20
CA ALA A 226 -18.55 7.81 3.26
C ALA A 226 -17.84 8.68 2.23
N TYR A 227 -16.66 9.23 2.54
CA TYR A 227 -15.84 10.02 1.61
C TYR A 227 -14.72 9.22 0.92
N ASP A 228 -14.47 7.96 1.30
CA ASP A 228 -13.47 7.10 0.64
C ASP A 228 -13.97 6.62 -0.73
N VAL A 229 -13.83 7.50 -1.71
CA VAL A 229 -14.22 7.30 -3.11
C VAL A 229 -13.08 7.67 -4.04
N ALA A 230 -13.03 7.10 -5.25
CA ALA A 230 -11.95 7.39 -6.22
C ALA A 230 -11.77 8.88 -6.55
N GLN A 231 -12.83 9.69 -6.51
CA GLN A 231 -12.77 11.10 -6.84
C GLN A 231 -12.01 11.88 -5.74
N SER A 232 -10.75 12.23 -6.03
CA SER A 232 -9.84 12.88 -5.07
C SER A 232 -10.40 14.18 -4.46
N ASN A 233 -11.15 14.97 -5.23
CA ASN A 233 -11.80 16.19 -4.75
C ASN A 233 -12.93 15.93 -3.74
N ILE A 234 -13.54 14.74 -3.78
CA ILE A 234 -14.53 14.30 -2.80
C ILE A 234 -13.83 13.70 -1.59
N SER A 235 -12.88 12.79 -1.79
CA SER A 235 -12.03 12.22 -0.73
C SER A 235 -11.32 13.28 0.12
N ALA A 236 -10.84 14.37 -0.50
CA ALA A 236 -10.20 15.47 0.23
C ALA A 236 -11.10 16.13 1.28
N LYS A 237 -12.44 16.03 1.16
CA LYS A 237 -13.37 16.53 2.18
C LYS A 237 -13.32 15.73 3.47
N ALA A 238 -12.75 14.52 3.45
CA ALA A 238 -12.55 13.71 4.65
C ALA A 238 -11.45 14.24 5.57
N ILE A 239 -10.54 15.09 5.07
CA ILE A 239 -9.33 15.51 5.80
C ILE A 239 -9.67 16.16 7.14
N ASP A 240 -10.65 17.07 7.19
CA ASP A 240 -11.02 17.75 8.44
C ASP A 240 -11.55 16.76 9.50
N TYR A 241 -12.28 15.73 9.05
CA TYR A 241 -12.76 14.67 9.94
C TYR A 241 -11.62 13.76 10.39
N ILE A 242 -10.65 13.45 9.52
CA ILE A 242 -9.43 12.72 9.90
C ILE A 242 -8.66 13.46 10.98
N LEU A 243 -8.45 14.77 10.83
CA LEU A 243 -7.71 15.58 11.81
C LEU A 243 -8.41 15.61 13.18
N THR A 244 -9.75 15.49 13.20
CA THR A 244 -10.54 15.38 14.43
C THR A 244 -10.53 13.97 15.00
N TYR A 245 -10.58 12.95 14.14
CA TYR A 245 -10.70 11.54 14.53
C TYR A 245 -9.37 10.92 14.97
N GLN A 246 -8.28 11.24 14.27
CA GLN A 246 -6.96 10.64 14.49
C GLN A 246 -6.48 10.71 15.96
N PRO A 247 -6.62 11.84 16.69
CA PRO A 247 -6.27 11.90 18.10
C PRO A 247 -7.04 10.91 18.98
N LEU A 248 -8.32 10.67 18.67
CA LEU A 248 -9.22 9.81 19.44
C LEU A 248 -8.85 8.32 19.32
N VAL A 249 -8.32 7.92 18.17
CA VAL A 249 -8.07 6.50 17.83
C VAL A 249 -6.59 6.12 17.81
N ASN A 250 -5.75 6.86 18.52
CA ASN A 250 -4.30 6.64 18.56
C ASN A 250 -3.85 5.26 19.08
N THR A 251 -4.78 4.50 19.65
CA THR A 251 -4.55 3.19 20.28
C THR A 251 -5.39 2.06 19.68
N LEU A 252 -6.09 2.31 18.57
CA LEU A 252 -6.81 1.28 17.82
C LEU A 252 -6.15 1.05 16.47
N SER A 253 -5.89 -0.21 16.10
CA SER A 253 -5.11 -0.54 14.90
C SER A 253 -5.89 -0.25 13.62
N TYR A 254 -7.16 -0.69 13.52
CA TYR A 254 -7.96 -0.49 12.32
C TYR A 254 -8.21 1.00 11.97
N PRO A 255 -8.65 1.87 12.90
CA PRO A 255 -8.86 3.28 12.59
C PRO A 255 -7.62 4.02 12.12
N GLN A 256 -6.42 3.62 12.57
CA GLN A 256 -5.17 4.19 12.05
C GLN A 256 -4.95 3.81 10.59
N HIS A 257 -5.25 2.56 10.22
CA HIS A 257 -5.20 2.11 8.84
C HIS A 257 -6.26 2.80 7.97
N LEU A 258 -7.48 3.03 8.47
CA LEU A 258 -8.55 3.73 7.74
C LEU A 258 -8.07 5.06 7.15
N LEU A 259 -7.24 5.82 7.88
CA LEU A 259 -6.74 7.11 7.42
C LEU A 259 -5.92 7.00 6.13
N THR A 260 -5.19 5.90 5.96
CA THR A 260 -4.39 5.58 4.76
C THR A 260 -5.22 5.64 3.49
N HIS A 261 -6.50 5.22 3.55
CA HIS A 261 -7.39 5.21 2.38
C HIS A 261 -7.48 6.59 1.77
N ILE A 262 -7.88 7.59 2.58
CA ILE A 262 -7.99 8.98 2.15
C ILE A 262 -6.62 9.54 1.75
N TRP A 263 -5.57 9.30 2.52
CA TRP A 263 -4.23 9.79 2.18
C TRP A 263 -3.73 9.28 0.84
N MET A 264 -4.07 8.04 0.46
CA MET A 264 -3.79 7.55 -0.88
C MET A 264 -4.64 8.25 -1.94
N ARG A 265 -5.94 8.44 -1.72
CA ARG A 265 -6.83 9.14 -2.66
C ARG A 265 -6.39 10.60 -2.90
N THR A 266 -5.84 11.26 -1.89
CA THR A 266 -5.35 12.65 -1.99
C THR A 266 -3.90 12.75 -2.46
N GLY A 267 -3.19 11.63 -2.57
CA GLY A 267 -1.78 11.59 -2.98
C GLY A 267 -0.78 11.91 -1.87
N SER A 268 -1.23 11.99 -0.61
CA SER A 268 -0.40 12.22 0.57
C SER A 268 0.31 10.93 1.02
N LEU A 269 1.14 10.35 0.15
CA LEU A 269 1.71 9.01 0.33
C LEU A 269 2.56 8.84 1.60
N LEU A 270 3.24 9.90 2.06
CA LEU A 270 3.98 9.87 3.33
C LEU A 270 3.05 9.75 4.54
N LEU A 271 1.89 10.42 4.53
CA LEU A 271 0.89 10.29 5.57
C LEU A 271 0.22 8.91 5.54
N ALA A 272 -0.03 8.36 4.35
CA ALA A 272 -0.50 7.00 4.17
C ALA A 272 0.48 5.99 4.79
N LYS A 273 1.78 6.10 4.46
CA LYS A 273 2.85 5.29 5.05
C LYS A 273 2.87 5.38 6.58
N SER A 274 2.87 6.59 7.14
CA SER A 274 2.91 6.78 8.60
C SER A 274 1.67 6.24 9.31
N SER A 275 0.51 6.31 8.68
CA SER A 275 -0.76 5.80 9.22
C SER A 275 -0.75 4.28 9.33
N ASP A 276 -0.30 3.56 8.30
CA ASP A 276 -0.16 2.11 8.35
C ASP A 276 0.99 1.64 9.27
N GLU A 277 2.12 2.35 9.32
CA GLU A 277 3.19 2.08 10.30
C GLU A 277 2.65 2.17 11.73
N ARG A 278 1.81 3.17 11.99
CA ARG A 278 1.16 3.35 13.28
C ARG A 278 0.14 2.25 13.54
N SER A 279 -0.67 1.87 12.56
CA SER A 279 -1.62 0.76 12.67
C SER A 279 -0.93 -0.55 13.08
N ILE A 280 0.16 -0.92 12.40
CA ILE A 280 0.96 -2.11 12.72
C ILE A 280 1.57 -1.99 14.12
N GLN A 281 2.14 -0.83 14.47
CA GLN A 281 2.71 -0.61 15.81
C GLN A 281 1.67 -0.79 16.91
N VAL A 282 0.47 -0.23 16.71
CA VAL A 282 -0.64 -0.29 17.66
C VAL A 282 -1.15 -1.72 17.78
N SER A 283 -1.32 -2.43 16.66
CA SER A 283 -1.69 -3.85 16.62
C SER A 283 -0.72 -4.70 17.47
N LEU A 284 0.58 -4.58 17.20
CA LEU A 284 1.62 -5.31 17.95
C LEU A 284 1.59 -4.95 19.44
N THR A 285 1.37 -3.68 19.77
CA THR A 285 1.30 -3.20 21.15
C THR A 285 0.10 -3.80 21.88
N LEU A 286 -1.09 -3.76 21.26
CA LEU A 286 -2.32 -4.35 21.81
C LEU A 286 -2.14 -5.84 22.07
N CYS A 287 -1.61 -6.58 21.09
CA CYS A 287 -1.40 -8.02 21.20
C CYS A 287 -0.37 -8.39 22.26
N LEU A 288 0.73 -7.63 22.39
CA LEU A 288 1.68 -7.81 23.48
C LEU A 288 1.02 -7.61 24.84
N ILE A 289 0.20 -6.56 25.00
CA ILE A 289 -0.51 -6.31 26.25
C ILE A 289 -1.46 -7.46 26.59
N LYS A 290 -2.25 -7.96 25.62
CA LYS A 290 -3.16 -9.10 25.81
C LYS A 290 -2.42 -10.35 26.30
N ILE A 291 -1.27 -10.67 25.70
CA ILE A 291 -0.43 -11.81 26.11
C ILE A 291 0.17 -11.62 27.49
N MET A 292 0.77 -10.45 27.75
CA MET A 292 1.37 -10.17 29.05
C MET A 292 0.33 -10.25 30.17
N ASN A 293 -0.90 -9.77 29.94
CA ASN A 293 -1.98 -9.85 30.93
C ASN A 293 -2.30 -11.32 31.27
N ARG A 294 -2.42 -12.18 30.26
CA ARG A 294 -2.67 -13.63 30.43
C ARG A 294 -1.53 -14.33 31.17
N ILE A 295 -0.28 -13.99 30.86
CA ILE A 295 0.89 -14.58 31.52
C ILE A 295 0.95 -14.13 32.97
N VAL A 296 0.73 -12.85 33.25
CA VAL A 296 0.81 -12.30 34.62
C VAL A 296 -0.35 -12.78 35.48
N SER A 297 -1.57 -12.93 34.95
CA SER A 297 -2.70 -13.50 35.70
C SER A 297 -2.44 -14.94 36.17
N ASN A 298 -1.52 -15.66 35.49
CA ASN A 298 -1.18 -17.05 35.78
C ASN A 298 0.03 -17.21 36.70
N ILE A 299 0.68 -16.13 37.16
CA ILE A 299 1.91 -16.18 37.95
C ILE A 299 1.68 -15.60 39.36
N SER A 300 2.02 -16.38 40.39
CA SER A 300 1.90 -15.96 41.79
C SER A 300 3.12 -15.21 42.36
N SER A 301 4.22 -15.04 41.60
CA SER A 301 5.35 -14.17 41.98
C SER A 301 6.27 -13.85 40.79
N THR A 302 6.66 -12.59 40.64
CA THR A 302 7.31 -12.03 39.44
C THR A 302 8.83 -12.26 39.40
N GLN A 303 9.28 -13.02 38.40
CA GLN A 303 10.65 -12.91 37.87
C GLN A 303 10.56 -12.70 36.35
N LEU A 304 11.18 -11.62 35.85
CA LEU A 304 11.15 -11.20 34.44
C LEU A 304 11.64 -12.31 33.49
N GLU A 305 12.61 -13.12 33.91
CA GLU A 305 13.12 -14.26 33.15
C GLU A 305 12.05 -15.34 32.93
N PHE A 306 11.15 -15.54 33.90
CA PHE A 306 10.06 -16.51 33.78
C PHE A 306 8.99 -16.04 32.80
N VAL A 307 8.66 -14.74 32.81
CA VAL A 307 7.74 -14.14 31.82
C VAL A 307 8.30 -14.27 30.41
N LEU A 308 9.59 -13.98 30.21
CA LEU A 308 10.26 -14.14 28.92
C LEU A 308 10.31 -15.61 28.45
N ALA A 309 10.45 -16.57 29.38
CA ALA A 309 10.41 -17.99 29.06
C ALA A 309 9.01 -18.46 28.62
N GLN A 310 7.93 -17.92 29.22
CA GLN A 310 6.54 -18.24 28.84
C GLN A 310 6.15 -17.67 27.48
N ILE A 311 6.60 -16.43 27.16
CA ILE A 311 6.41 -15.84 25.83
C ILE A 311 7.09 -16.68 24.75
N ASN A 312 8.20 -17.34 25.07
CA ASN A 312 8.97 -18.16 24.13
C ASN A 312 8.37 -19.57 23.89
N THR A 313 7.16 -19.83 24.38
CA THR A 313 6.43 -21.07 24.06
C THR A 313 5.74 -20.95 22.70
N THR A 314 5.64 -22.06 21.97
CA THR A 314 5.05 -22.09 20.62
C THR A 314 3.60 -21.60 20.60
N ASP A 315 2.83 -21.86 21.66
CA ASP A 315 1.42 -21.49 21.75
C ASP A 315 1.22 -19.99 21.98
N GLU A 316 2.08 -19.34 22.78
CA GLU A 316 2.03 -17.89 22.98
C GLU A 316 2.54 -17.12 21.75
N ILE A 317 3.55 -17.64 21.05
CA ILE A 317 3.99 -17.10 19.75
C ILE A 317 2.86 -17.20 18.73
N SER A 318 2.17 -18.35 18.66
CA SER A 318 1.03 -18.53 17.75
C SER A 318 -0.13 -17.59 18.11
N SER A 319 -0.45 -17.45 19.39
CA SER A 319 -1.46 -16.51 19.88
C SER A 319 -1.11 -15.06 19.51
N PHE A 320 0.15 -14.67 19.61
CA PHE A 320 0.63 -13.34 19.21
C PHE A 320 0.45 -13.09 17.71
N LEU A 321 0.85 -14.07 16.90
CA LEU A 321 0.77 -13.98 15.44
C LEU A 321 -0.68 -13.97 14.93
N LEU A 322 -1.61 -14.61 15.64
CA LEU A 322 -3.03 -14.62 15.27
C LEU A 322 -3.83 -13.45 15.84
N CYS A 323 -3.36 -12.83 16.93
CA CYS A 323 -4.00 -11.64 17.48
C CYS A 323 -3.96 -10.49 16.46
N ASP A 324 -5.13 -9.89 16.19
CA ASP A 324 -5.32 -8.75 15.28
C ASP A 324 -4.69 -8.99 13.89
N ALA A 325 -4.71 -10.25 13.44
CA ALA A 325 -3.97 -10.70 12.27
C ALA A 325 -4.45 -10.04 10.98
N ASP A 326 -5.76 -9.91 10.79
CA ASP A 326 -6.33 -9.36 9.56
C ASP A 326 -6.02 -7.88 9.40
N ASN A 327 -6.21 -7.09 10.46
CA ASN A 327 -5.87 -5.67 10.45
C ASN A 327 -4.37 -5.46 10.22
N ARG A 328 -3.52 -6.24 10.92
CA ARG A 328 -2.06 -6.17 10.74
C ARG A 328 -1.66 -6.54 9.32
N ALA A 329 -2.23 -7.61 8.77
CA ALA A 329 -1.91 -8.06 7.43
C ALA A 329 -2.37 -7.06 6.36
N PHE A 330 -3.57 -6.49 6.53
CA PHE A 330 -4.12 -5.47 5.64
C PHE A 330 -3.30 -4.18 5.69
N ALA A 331 -2.98 -3.66 6.88
CA ALA A 331 -2.10 -2.50 7.03
C ALA A 331 -0.69 -2.75 6.45
N THR A 332 -0.15 -3.97 6.61
CA THR A 332 1.16 -4.34 6.04
C THR A 332 1.12 -4.38 4.51
N GLU A 333 0.04 -4.88 3.92
CA GLU A 333 -0.17 -4.88 2.47
C GLU A 333 -0.17 -3.44 1.91
N TRP A 334 -0.88 -2.52 2.54
CA TRP A 334 -0.96 -1.12 2.10
C TRP A 334 0.31 -0.33 2.39
N LEU A 335 0.98 -0.63 3.50
CA LEU A 335 2.29 -0.06 3.80
C LEU A 335 3.32 -0.49 2.75
N SER A 336 3.29 -1.75 2.32
CA SER A 336 4.14 -2.22 1.22
C SER A 336 3.86 -1.40 -0.03
N TYR A 337 2.59 -1.14 -0.35
CA TYR A 337 2.20 -0.34 -1.51
C TYR A 337 2.68 1.12 -1.44
N SER A 338 2.42 1.83 -0.34
CA SER A 338 2.85 3.22 -0.16
C SER A 338 4.37 3.36 -0.16
N ARG A 339 5.10 2.38 0.40
CA ARG A 339 6.56 2.31 0.30
C ARG A 339 7.03 2.14 -1.14
N LEU A 340 6.39 1.30 -1.95
CA LEU A 340 6.71 1.19 -3.38
C LEU A 340 6.45 2.51 -4.11
N GLN A 341 5.33 3.18 -3.87
CA GLN A 341 5.01 4.46 -4.54
C GLN A 341 6.01 5.58 -4.17
N THR A 342 6.48 5.61 -2.92
CA THR A 342 7.48 6.57 -2.43
C THR A 342 8.93 6.16 -2.77
N GLY A 343 9.12 4.98 -3.36
CA GLY A 343 10.40 4.41 -3.73
C GLY A 343 11.25 3.86 -2.57
N ASP A 344 10.64 3.58 -1.42
CA ASP A 344 11.20 2.78 -0.32
C ASP A 344 11.05 1.27 -0.61
N TRP A 345 11.73 0.82 -1.67
CA TRP A 345 11.59 -0.54 -2.20
C TRP A 345 12.09 -1.62 -1.23
N LEU A 346 13.21 -1.35 -0.54
CA LEU A 346 13.77 -2.27 0.43
C LEU A 346 12.81 -2.45 1.62
N GLY A 347 12.23 -1.35 2.11
CA GLY A 347 11.23 -1.41 3.16
C GLY A 347 10.00 -2.21 2.76
N ALA A 348 9.50 -2.03 1.52
CA ALA A 348 8.38 -2.81 1.01
C ALA A 348 8.70 -4.32 0.95
N LEU A 349 9.90 -4.69 0.51
CA LEU A 349 10.32 -6.09 0.44
C LEU A 349 10.42 -6.74 1.82
N PHE A 350 10.96 -6.03 2.82
CA PHE A 350 11.02 -6.56 4.20
C PHE A 350 9.62 -6.89 4.72
N LEU A 351 8.65 -6.01 4.49
CA LEU A 351 7.25 -6.23 4.92
C LEU A 351 6.59 -7.42 4.22
N ILE A 352 6.86 -7.58 2.93
CA ILE A 352 6.39 -8.75 2.16
C ILE A 352 6.97 -10.05 2.72
N ASN A 353 8.26 -10.05 3.04
CA ASN A 353 8.91 -11.20 3.66
C ASN A 353 8.36 -11.48 5.07
N ASP A 354 8.04 -10.44 5.84
CA ASP A 354 7.44 -10.58 7.16
C ASP A 354 6.02 -11.20 7.09
N LEU A 355 5.18 -10.78 6.13
CA LEU A 355 3.87 -11.42 5.87
C LEU A 355 4.02 -12.91 5.55
N TYR A 356 5.03 -13.26 4.76
CA TYR A 356 5.32 -14.64 4.40
C TYR A 356 5.77 -15.48 5.61
N ILE A 357 6.68 -14.95 6.44
CA ILE A 357 7.13 -15.62 7.66
C ILE A 357 5.94 -15.84 8.61
N ALA A 358 5.08 -14.84 8.77
CA ALA A 358 3.89 -14.92 9.61
C ALA A 358 2.95 -16.06 9.15
N TYR A 359 2.70 -16.16 7.84
CA TYR A 359 1.92 -17.26 7.25
C TYR A 359 2.51 -18.65 7.56
N ASN A 360 3.81 -18.83 7.34
CA ASN A 360 4.46 -20.12 7.58
C ASN A 360 4.40 -20.54 9.05
N GLN A 361 4.45 -19.58 9.97
CA GLN A 361 4.37 -19.83 11.41
C GLN A 361 2.95 -20.05 11.90
N SER A 362 1.93 -19.53 11.21
CA SER A 362 0.51 -19.71 11.59
C SER A 362 -0.12 -21.01 11.09
N LEU A 363 0.54 -21.78 10.21
CA LEU A 363 0.05 -23.08 9.76
C LEU A 363 0.07 -24.12 10.91
N PRO A 364 -1.01 -24.90 11.13
CA PRO A 364 -2.15 -25.16 10.24
C PRO A 364 -3.42 -24.33 10.54
N THR A 365 -3.33 -23.29 11.38
CA THR A 365 -4.51 -22.66 11.99
C THR A 365 -5.19 -21.58 11.15
N SER A 366 -4.53 -21.03 10.11
CA SER A 366 -5.03 -19.84 9.40
C SER A 366 -4.31 -19.62 8.05
N THR A 367 -5.10 -19.36 6.98
CA THR A 367 -4.62 -18.91 5.65
C THR A 367 -4.60 -17.38 5.51
N HIS A 368 -4.95 -16.63 6.56
CA HIS A 368 -5.24 -15.20 6.48
C HIS A 368 -4.08 -14.38 5.89
N TYR A 369 -2.85 -14.58 6.38
CA TYR A 369 -1.66 -13.87 5.89
C TYR A 369 -1.27 -14.17 4.44
N LEU A 370 -1.65 -15.34 3.92
CA LEU A 370 -1.24 -15.78 2.60
C LEU A 370 -1.80 -14.87 1.51
N LEU A 371 -3.10 -14.57 1.61
CA LEU A 371 -3.80 -13.68 0.70
C LEU A 371 -3.09 -12.33 0.61
N PHE A 372 -2.82 -11.69 1.76
CA PHE A 372 -2.17 -10.39 1.82
C PHE A 372 -0.72 -10.42 1.32
N ALA A 373 0.04 -11.48 1.61
CA ALA A 373 1.40 -11.66 1.08
C ALA A 373 1.40 -11.69 -0.45
N TYR A 374 0.47 -12.44 -1.05
CA TYR A 374 0.32 -12.52 -2.51
C TYR A 374 -0.12 -11.19 -3.12
N ARG A 375 -1.09 -10.51 -2.52
CA ARG A 375 -1.53 -9.18 -2.97
C ARG A 375 -0.38 -8.16 -2.93
N ALA A 376 0.38 -8.13 -1.84
CA ALA A 376 1.54 -7.25 -1.68
C ALA A 376 2.64 -7.54 -2.72
N LEU A 377 2.95 -8.82 -2.97
CA LEU A 377 3.90 -9.24 -4.00
C LEU A 377 3.46 -8.84 -5.42
N ALA A 378 2.20 -9.10 -5.75
CA ALA A 378 1.64 -8.73 -7.04
C ALA A 378 1.76 -7.21 -7.27
N ARG A 379 1.43 -6.39 -6.26
CA ARG A 379 1.61 -4.93 -6.30
C ARG A 379 3.08 -4.54 -6.46
N ALA A 380 4.00 -5.19 -5.76
CA ALA A 380 5.44 -4.94 -5.87
C ALA A 380 5.95 -5.20 -7.29
N ALA A 381 5.62 -6.35 -7.86
CA ALA A 381 6.08 -6.74 -9.18
C ALA A 381 5.51 -5.88 -10.31
N VAL A 382 4.23 -5.49 -10.22
CA VAL A 382 3.68 -4.56 -11.22
C VAL A 382 4.36 -3.20 -11.13
N ASN A 383 4.58 -2.67 -9.92
CA ASN A 383 5.34 -1.44 -9.80
C ASN A 383 6.71 -1.62 -10.45
N LEU A 384 7.46 -2.66 -10.07
CA LEU A 384 8.77 -2.95 -10.64
C LEU A 384 8.77 -3.00 -12.17
N PHE A 385 7.77 -3.63 -12.75
CA PHE A 385 7.60 -3.73 -14.20
C PHE A 385 7.44 -2.39 -14.89
N TYR A 386 6.66 -1.48 -14.33
CA TYR A 386 6.50 -0.14 -14.88
C TYR A 386 7.78 0.70 -14.77
N TRP A 387 8.59 0.45 -13.75
CA TRP A 387 9.89 1.12 -13.59
C TRP A 387 10.96 0.51 -14.50
N LEU A 388 10.80 -0.75 -14.91
CA LEU A 388 11.82 -1.58 -15.57
C LEU A 388 12.35 -1.06 -16.91
N PRO A 389 11.51 -0.58 -17.85
CA PRO A 389 11.99 -0.02 -19.12
C PRO A 389 12.83 1.26 -18.96
N TYR A 390 12.82 1.86 -17.77
CA TYR A 390 13.47 3.12 -17.48
C TYR A 390 14.74 2.96 -16.64
N ASP A 391 14.94 1.78 -16.02
CA ASP A 391 16.01 1.55 -15.05
C ASP A 391 16.37 0.05 -14.88
N ILE A 392 17.20 -0.46 -15.80
CA ILE A 392 17.61 -1.87 -15.85
C ILE A 392 18.48 -2.29 -14.64
N GLN A 393 19.20 -1.36 -14.01
CA GLN A 393 20.10 -1.69 -12.90
C GLN A 393 19.37 -1.87 -11.58
N PHE A 394 18.41 -0.99 -11.30
CA PHE A 394 17.47 -1.14 -10.19
C PHE A 394 16.74 -2.49 -10.26
N VAL A 395 16.31 -2.86 -11.46
CA VAL A 395 15.62 -4.12 -11.73
C VAL A 395 16.48 -5.32 -11.41
N ASN A 396 17.75 -5.35 -11.82
CA ASN A 396 18.62 -6.49 -11.48
C ASN A 396 18.78 -6.63 -9.96
N LYS A 397 18.94 -5.52 -9.24
CA LYS A 397 19.07 -5.51 -7.78
C LYS A 397 17.79 -5.94 -7.06
N ILE A 398 16.62 -5.57 -7.58
CA ILE A 398 15.33 -6.01 -7.04
C ILE A 398 15.00 -7.45 -7.47
N GLN A 399 15.37 -7.88 -8.68
CA GLN A 399 15.18 -9.26 -9.16
C GLN A 399 15.98 -10.24 -8.31
N GLU A 400 17.23 -9.93 -7.95
CA GLU A 400 18.02 -10.72 -7.00
C GLU A 400 17.34 -10.82 -5.62
N LEU A 401 16.70 -9.74 -5.18
CA LEU A 401 15.93 -9.69 -3.95
C LEU A 401 14.58 -10.42 -4.05
N MET A 402 13.94 -10.44 -5.21
CA MET A 402 12.73 -11.24 -5.49
C MET A 402 13.05 -12.73 -5.72
N GLU A 403 14.30 -13.12 -5.96
CA GLU A 403 14.71 -14.53 -5.86
C GLU A 403 14.58 -15.05 -4.42
N VAL A 404 14.67 -14.18 -3.41
CA VAL A 404 14.29 -14.50 -2.02
C VAL A 404 12.78 -14.79 -1.92
N GLY A 405 11.98 -14.38 -2.91
CA GLY A 405 10.56 -14.72 -3.07
C GLY A 405 10.29 -16.11 -3.67
N LYS A 406 11.32 -16.91 -4.02
CA LYS A 406 11.20 -18.33 -4.43
C LYS A 406 10.56 -19.23 -3.35
N ILE A 407 10.23 -18.68 -2.18
CA ILE A 407 9.83 -19.43 -0.99
C ILE A 407 8.30 -19.59 -0.89
N LEU A 408 7.48 -18.92 -1.69
CA LEU A 408 6.03 -19.17 -1.64
C LEU A 408 5.67 -20.51 -2.30
N PRO A 409 5.20 -21.53 -1.55
CA PRO A 409 4.68 -22.74 -2.17
C PRO A 409 3.51 -22.37 -3.07
N PHE A 410 3.38 -23.03 -4.22
CA PHE A 410 2.20 -22.88 -5.06
C PHE A 410 0.96 -23.14 -4.20
N ILE A 411 0.03 -22.18 -4.13
CA ILE A 411 -1.32 -22.53 -3.70
C ILE A 411 -1.85 -23.46 -4.78
N THR A 412 -1.94 -24.74 -4.48
CA THR A 412 -2.90 -25.59 -5.16
C THR A 412 -4.26 -25.17 -4.62
N LEU A 413 -4.90 -24.18 -5.25
CA LEU A 413 -6.32 -23.98 -5.05
C LEU A 413 -6.97 -25.31 -5.36
N ASP A 414 -7.60 -25.93 -4.35
CA ASP A 414 -8.46 -27.09 -4.56
C ASP A 414 -9.43 -26.75 -5.69
N ASP A 415 -9.67 -27.71 -6.56
CA ASP A 415 -10.52 -27.56 -7.73
C ASP A 415 -11.96 -27.16 -7.35
N ASN A 416 -12.34 -27.40 -6.08
CA ASN A 416 -13.64 -27.07 -5.51
C ASN A 416 -13.68 -25.75 -4.68
N SER A 417 -12.58 -25.01 -4.54
CA SER A 417 -12.58 -23.76 -3.77
C SER A 417 -13.44 -22.68 -4.44
N THR A 418 -14.34 -22.07 -3.66
CA THR A 418 -15.17 -20.93 -4.09
C THR A 418 -14.58 -19.57 -3.70
N ASP A 419 -13.33 -19.54 -3.22
CA ASP A 419 -12.66 -18.33 -2.76
C ASP A 419 -12.12 -17.52 -3.95
N VAL A 420 -12.87 -16.47 -4.31
CA VAL A 420 -12.57 -15.59 -5.44
C VAL A 420 -11.37 -14.68 -5.16
N ASP A 421 -11.18 -14.26 -3.91
CA ASP A 421 -10.07 -13.39 -3.51
C ASP A 421 -8.74 -14.13 -3.60
N LEU A 422 -8.74 -15.42 -3.23
CA LEU A 422 -7.58 -16.28 -3.38
C LEU A 422 -7.25 -16.53 -4.85
N ALA A 423 -8.25 -16.76 -5.70
CA ALA A 423 -8.05 -16.88 -7.15
C ALA A 423 -7.47 -15.60 -7.78
N TRP A 424 -7.97 -14.44 -7.37
CA TRP A 424 -7.45 -13.14 -7.79
C TRP A 424 -6.00 -12.91 -7.35
N SER A 425 -5.67 -13.30 -6.12
CA SER A 425 -4.32 -13.14 -5.57
C SER A 425 -3.32 -14.11 -6.18
N GLU A 426 -3.72 -15.37 -6.46
CA GLU A 426 -2.91 -16.32 -7.22
C GLU A 426 -2.62 -15.77 -8.63
N ALA A 427 -3.62 -15.17 -9.28
CA ALA A 427 -3.42 -14.55 -10.59
C ALA A 427 -2.41 -13.39 -10.52
N GLY A 428 -2.55 -12.47 -9.55
CA GLY A 428 -1.59 -11.38 -9.36
C GLY A 428 -0.14 -11.87 -9.18
N TYR A 429 0.05 -12.94 -8.40
CA TYR A 429 1.36 -13.58 -8.22
C TYR A 429 1.93 -14.19 -9.50
N ARG A 430 1.12 -14.94 -10.25
CA ARG A 430 1.56 -15.54 -11.51
C ARG A 430 1.89 -14.48 -12.53
N PHE A 431 1.17 -13.37 -12.53
CA PHE A 431 1.42 -12.24 -13.42
C PHE A 431 2.78 -11.65 -13.08
N SER A 432 3.01 -11.38 -11.79
CA SER A 432 4.30 -10.99 -11.24
C SER A 432 5.44 -11.90 -11.71
N ASP A 433 5.27 -13.23 -11.62
CA ASP A 433 6.32 -14.18 -11.98
C ASP A 433 6.58 -14.22 -13.50
N CYS A 434 5.53 -14.19 -14.33
CA CYS A 434 5.67 -14.04 -15.79
C CYS A 434 6.46 -12.78 -16.14
N ILE A 435 6.15 -11.66 -15.50
CA ILE A 435 6.83 -10.40 -15.74
C ILE A 435 8.30 -10.44 -15.32
N ARG A 436 8.59 -11.08 -14.17
CA ARG A 436 9.97 -11.33 -13.73
C ARG A 436 10.72 -12.15 -14.78
N LEU A 437 10.17 -13.28 -15.19
CA LEU A 437 10.74 -14.21 -16.18
C LEU A 437 10.98 -13.56 -17.55
N LEU A 438 10.01 -12.79 -18.03
CA LEU A 438 10.15 -12.04 -19.28
C LEU A 438 11.35 -11.08 -19.22
N ASN A 439 11.70 -10.58 -18.04
CA ASN A 439 12.73 -9.58 -17.84
C ASN A 439 14.06 -10.11 -17.30
N THR A 440 14.23 -11.42 -17.13
CA THR A 440 15.54 -11.97 -16.77
C THR A 440 16.49 -11.91 -17.97
N ASN A 441 17.55 -11.10 -17.87
CA ASN A 441 18.65 -11.04 -18.84
C ASN A 441 19.70 -12.16 -18.63
N ASN A 442 19.38 -13.16 -17.79
CA ASN A 442 20.35 -14.16 -17.37
C ASN A 442 20.63 -15.14 -18.51
N THR A 443 21.87 -15.15 -18.97
CA THR A 443 22.44 -16.12 -19.93
C THR A 443 22.42 -17.56 -19.42
N ASP A 444 22.03 -17.77 -18.15
CA ASP A 444 22.07 -19.07 -17.46
C ASP A 444 20.77 -19.89 -17.61
N PHE A 445 19.66 -19.27 -18.02
CA PHE A 445 18.42 -19.99 -18.32
C PHE A 445 18.22 -20.13 -19.83
N ASN A 446 17.95 -21.36 -20.28
CA ASN A 446 17.55 -21.62 -21.66
C ASN A 446 16.21 -20.93 -21.93
N GLN A 447 16.15 -20.08 -22.95
CA GLN A 447 14.95 -19.30 -23.32
C GLN A 447 13.71 -20.19 -23.50
N THR A 448 13.89 -21.42 -23.98
CA THR A 448 12.81 -22.43 -24.10
C THR A 448 12.20 -22.83 -22.75
N ILE A 449 12.99 -22.82 -21.66
CA ILE A 449 12.49 -23.12 -20.31
C ILE A 449 11.64 -21.95 -19.81
N ILE A 450 12.09 -20.71 -20.05
CA ILE A 450 11.35 -19.50 -19.66
C ILE A 450 9.99 -19.47 -20.37
N GLU A 451 9.98 -19.72 -21.68
CA GLU A 451 8.75 -19.81 -22.48
C GLU A 451 7.82 -20.90 -21.95
N SER A 452 8.34 -22.09 -21.65
CA SER A 452 7.55 -23.19 -21.10
C SER A 452 6.93 -22.86 -19.72
N ILE A 453 7.64 -22.15 -18.86
CA ILE A 453 7.10 -21.72 -17.56
C ILE A 453 5.99 -20.69 -17.77
N ILE A 454 6.19 -19.71 -18.66
CA ILE A 454 5.16 -18.71 -19.00
C ILE A 454 3.89 -19.39 -19.53
N ASP A 455 4.03 -20.38 -20.42
CA ASP A 455 2.89 -21.15 -20.93
C ASP A 455 2.12 -21.88 -19.82
N GLN A 456 2.82 -22.41 -18.80
CA GLN A 456 2.18 -23.02 -17.63
C GLN A 456 1.39 -22.00 -16.82
N HIS A 457 1.91 -20.78 -16.64
CA HIS A 457 1.16 -19.70 -15.98
C HIS A 457 -0.07 -19.29 -16.79
N ILE A 458 0.05 -19.16 -18.13
CA ILE A 458 -1.07 -18.85 -19.03
C ILE A 458 -2.18 -19.91 -18.96
N ALA A 459 -1.80 -21.19 -18.96
CA ALA A 459 -2.76 -22.28 -18.78
C ALA A 459 -3.49 -22.17 -17.44
N ARG A 460 -2.77 -21.81 -16.38
CA ARG A 460 -3.37 -21.66 -15.05
C ARG A 460 -4.26 -20.42 -14.94
N PHE A 461 -3.90 -19.29 -15.54
CA PHE A 461 -4.79 -18.12 -15.62
C PHE A 461 -6.13 -18.46 -16.27
N SER A 462 -6.11 -19.24 -17.35
CA SER A 462 -7.33 -19.69 -18.03
C SER A 462 -8.23 -20.52 -17.10
N ILE A 463 -7.63 -21.38 -16.26
CA ILE A 463 -8.37 -22.13 -15.23
C ILE A 463 -8.98 -21.18 -14.19
N LEU A 464 -8.20 -20.25 -13.64
CA LEU A 464 -8.67 -19.30 -12.61
C LEU A 464 -9.78 -18.37 -13.14
N SER A 465 -9.62 -17.88 -14.37
CA SER A 465 -10.63 -17.04 -15.04
C SER A 465 -11.94 -17.82 -15.25
N SER A 466 -11.87 -19.07 -15.70
CA SER A 466 -13.06 -19.92 -15.88
C SER A 466 -13.80 -20.19 -14.57
N ARG A 467 -13.06 -20.47 -13.48
CA ARG A 467 -13.65 -20.72 -12.14
C ARG A 467 -14.39 -19.51 -11.59
N THR A 468 -13.82 -18.33 -11.77
CA THR A 468 -14.39 -17.10 -11.24
C THR A 468 -15.53 -16.56 -12.09
N ALA A 469 -15.76 -17.07 -13.31
CA ALA A 469 -16.73 -16.54 -14.25
C ALA A 469 -18.18 -16.54 -13.72
N SER A 470 -18.59 -17.57 -12.99
CA SER A 470 -19.94 -17.65 -12.40
C SER A 470 -20.05 -16.98 -11.03
N LEU A 471 -18.94 -16.80 -10.32
CA LEU A 471 -18.90 -16.22 -8.97
C LEU A 471 -18.72 -14.70 -9.00
N ASN A 472 -17.81 -14.22 -9.83
CA ASN A 472 -17.48 -12.81 -10.01
C ASN A 472 -16.96 -12.55 -11.44
N PRO A 473 -17.85 -12.13 -12.37
CA PRO A 473 -17.48 -11.87 -13.76
C PRO A 473 -16.39 -10.78 -13.93
N TYR A 474 -16.31 -9.82 -13.01
CA TYR A 474 -15.29 -8.77 -13.03
C TYR A 474 -13.90 -9.35 -12.77
N ILE A 475 -13.75 -10.19 -11.75
CA ILE A 475 -12.47 -10.86 -11.45
C ILE A 475 -12.08 -11.79 -12.59
N SER A 476 -13.04 -12.56 -13.13
CA SER A 476 -12.80 -13.42 -14.29
C SER A 476 -12.26 -12.65 -15.51
N THR A 477 -12.88 -11.51 -15.83
CA THR A 477 -12.46 -10.64 -16.94
C THR A 477 -11.08 -10.06 -16.67
N SER A 478 -10.82 -9.61 -15.44
CA SER A 478 -9.53 -9.04 -15.03
C SER A 478 -8.39 -10.05 -15.15
N ILE A 479 -8.61 -11.32 -14.78
CA ILE A 479 -7.63 -12.40 -14.96
C ILE A 479 -7.37 -12.66 -16.46
N SER A 480 -8.43 -12.64 -17.29
CA SER A 480 -8.28 -12.80 -18.75
C SER A 480 -7.43 -11.66 -19.36
N MET A 481 -7.62 -10.44 -18.89
CA MET A 481 -6.84 -9.27 -19.35
C MET A 481 -5.35 -9.41 -19.04
N MET A 482 -4.97 -9.98 -17.88
CA MET A 482 -3.56 -10.24 -17.54
C MET A 482 -2.85 -11.12 -18.57
N ILE A 483 -3.54 -12.11 -19.14
CA ILE A 483 -2.99 -12.96 -20.21
C ILE A 483 -2.65 -12.12 -21.44
N SER A 484 -3.58 -11.28 -21.88
CA SER A 484 -3.38 -10.42 -23.05
C SER A 484 -2.29 -9.35 -22.81
N GLN A 485 -2.15 -8.86 -21.58
CA GLN A 485 -1.05 -7.96 -21.20
C GLN A 485 0.31 -8.67 -21.32
N ILE A 486 0.43 -9.91 -20.82
CA ILE A 486 1.66 -10.73 -20.97
C ILE A 486 2.01 -10.92 -22.45
N GLN A 487 1.02 -11.26 -23.27
CA GLN A 487 1.20 -11.40 -24.73
C GLN A 487 1.68 -10.10 -25.38
N GLY A 488 1.11 -8.95 -25.01
CA GLY A 488 1.55 -7.64 -25.47
C GLY A 488 3.02 -7.36 -25.17
N ILE A 489 3.49 -7.75 -23.98
CA ILE A 489 4.89 -7.59 -23.57
C ILE A 489 5.83 -8.51 -24.35
N ILE A 490 5.41 -9.76 -24.62
CA ILE A 490 6.14 -10.70 -25.47
C ILE A 490 6.31 -10.11 -26.88
N TYR A 491 5.23 -9.57 -27.47
CA TYR A 491 5.30 -8.92 -28.78
C TYR A 491 6.29 -7.75 -28.80
N TYR A 492 6.27 -6.90 -27.76
CA TYR A 492 7.23 -5.80 -27.66
C TYR A 492 8.68 -6.28 -27.62
N LYS A 493 8.97 -7.31 -26.82
CA LYS A 493 10.33 -7.89 -26.70
C LYS A 493 10.83 -8.52 -27.99
N ASN A 494 9.92 -9.04 -28.80
CA ASN A 494 10.23 -9.62 -30.12
C ASN A 494 10.23 -8.58 -31.25
N ASP A 495 10.27 -7.28 -30.93
CA ASP A 495 10.18 -6.16 -31.87
C ASP A 495 8.89 -6.14 -32.73
N SER A 496 7.85 -6.92 -32.37
CA SER A 496 6.53 -6.88 -33.03
C SER A 496 5.64 -5.80 -32.44
N TYR A 497 6.00 -4.54 -32.70
CA TYR A 497 5.33 -3.38 -32.10
C TYR A 497 3.88 -3.20 -32.52
N GLN A 498 3.53 -3.53 -33.76
CA GLN A 498 2.15 -3.41 -34.22
C GLN A 498 1.21 -4.38 -33.49
N ASP A 499 1.65 -5.63 -33.27
CA ASP A 499 0.88 -6.63 -32.52
C ASP A 499 0.77 -6.26 -31.05
N CYS A 500 1.87 -5.78 -30.45
CA CYS A 500 1.90 -5.24 -29.09
C CYS A 500 0.86 -4.12 -28.90
N LEU A 501 0.87 -3.11 -29.78
CA LEU A 501 -0.04 -1.99 -29.69
C LEU A 501 -1.50 -2.40 -29.92
N ASN A 502 -1.76 -3.32 -30.85
CA ASN A 502 -3.11 -3.82 -31.13
C ASN A 502 -3.71 -4.54 -29.92
N ILE A 503 -2.98 -5.50 -29.34
CA ILE A 503 -3.50 -6.30 -28.23
C ILE A 503 -3.68 -5.44 -26.97
N LEU A 504 -2.72 -4.56 -26.65
CA LEU A 504 -2.83 -3.70 -25.46
C LEU A 504 -3.97 -2.68 -25.61
N ASN A 505 -4.21 -2.18 -26.82
CA ASN A 505 -5.34 -1.30 -27.09
C ASN A 505 -6.68 -2.05 -26.98
N GLU A 506 -6.82 -3.26 -27.50
CA GLU A 506 -8.03 -4.08 -27.35
C GLU A 506 -8.36 -4.30 -25.86
N VAL A 507 -7.36 -4.68 -25.07
CA VAL A 507 -7.52 -4.91 -23.63
C VAL A 507 -7.85 -3.60 -22.89
N THR A 508 -7.27 -2.47 -23.32
CA THR A 508 -7.62 -1.15 -22.78
C THR A 508 -9.09 -0.81 -23.05
N GLN A 509 -9.63 -1.12 -24.22
CA GLN A 509 -11.06 -0.90 -24.49
C GLN A 509 -11.95 -1.83 -23.63
N ARG A 510 -11.52 -3.08 -23.40
CA ARG A 510 -12.22 -3.99 -22.46
C ARG A 510 -12.21 -3.43 -21.04
N GLU A 511 -11.06 -2.94 -20.56
CA GLU A 511 -10.89 -2.31 -19.24
C GLU A 511 -11.86 -1.14 -19.04
N LEU A 512 -11.96 -0.24 -20.03
CA LEU A 512 -12.83 0.95 -19.94
C LEU A 512 -14.32 0.60 -19.89
N ASN A 513 -14.71 -0.56 -20.43
CA ASN A 513 -16.09 -1.04 -20.42
C ASN A 513 -16.43 -1.84 -19.15
N LEU A 514 -15.45 -2.14 -18.28
CA LEU A 514 -15.74 -2.71 -16.98
C LEU A 514 -16.40 -1.64 -16.11
N VAL A 515 -17.54 -1.99 -15.51
CA VAL A 515 -18.09 -1.21 -14.39
C VAL A 515 -17.12 -1.42 -13.22
N ILE A 516 -16.13 -0.54 -13.13
CA ILE A 516 -15.11 -0.60 -12.09
C ILE A 516 -15.80 -0.35 -10.75
N ASP A 517 -15.57 -1.22 -9.77
CA ASP A 517 -15.74 -0.86 -8.36
C ASP A 517 -14.74 0.25 -8.04
N ASN A 518 -15.11 1.49 -8.33
CA ASN A 518 -14.29 2.68 -8.11
C ASN A 518 -14.05 2.96 -6.63
N ASN A 519 -14.83 2.32 -5.75
CA ASN A 519 -14.72 2.48 -4.32
C ASN A 519 -13.78 1.51 -3.68
N SER A 520 -13.51 0.36 -4.30
CA SER A 520 -12.49 -0.51 -3.78
C SER A 520 -11.09 0.06 -4.04
N PRO A 521 -10.31 0.36 -3.00
CA PRO A 521 -8.86 0.50 -3.13
C PRO A 521 -8.19 -0.86 -3.43
N ILE A 522 -8.93 -1.87 -3.92
CA ILE A 522 -8.41 -2.94 -4.77
C ILE A 522 -7.78 -2.27 -5.99
N LEU A 523 -6.57 -1.79 -5.74
CA LEU A 523 -5.51 -1.46 -6.65
C LEU A 523 -5.52 -2.49 -7.76
N ILE A 524 -6.09 -2.13 -8.90
CA ILE A 524 -5.94 -2.87 -10.14
C ILE A 524 -4.43 -3.08 -10.31
N TYR A 525 -4.01 -4.35 -10.24
CA TYR A 525 -2.59 -4.71 -10.19
C TYR A 525 -1.81 -4.01 -11.30
N ALA A 526 -2.29 -4.08 -12.56
CA ALA A 526 -1.75 -3.38 -13.72
C ALA A 526 -2.89 -2.89 -14.61
N ARG A 527 -3.01 -1.57 -14.84
CA ARG A 527 -3.98 -1.05 -15.82
C ARG A 527 -3.46 -1.20 -17.24
N SER A 528 -4.33 -1.62 -18.13
CA SER A 528 -4.00 -1.86 -19.54
C SER A 528 -3.71 -0.54 -20.26
N SER A 529 -4.45 0.51 -19.90
CA SER A 529 -4.23 1.88 -20.35
C SER A 529 -2.83 2.41 -19.99
N GLU A 530 -2.40 2.23 -18.74
CA GLU A 530 -1.05 2.60 -18.26
C GLU A 530 0.04 1.87 -19.04
N LEU A 531 -0.19 0.57 -19.32
CA LEU A 531 0.73 -0.28 -20.05
C LEU A 531 0.87 0.13 -21.51
N LEU A 532 -0.24 0.40 -22.19
CA LEU A 532 -0.26 0.89 -23.56
C LEU A 532 0.45 2.25 -23.67
N ALA A 533 0.13 3.18 -22.77
CA ALA A 533 0.73 4.52 -22.73
C ALA A 533 2.25 4.45 -22.58
N MET A 534 2.74 3.58 -21.69
CA MET A 534 4.17 3.35 -21.49
C MET A 534 4.84 2.87 -22.79
N HIS A 535 4.26 1.86 -23.45
CA HIS A 535 4.82 1.30 -24.69
C HIS A 535 4.83 2.30 -25.84
N LEU A 536 3.80 3.15 -25.95
CA LEU A 536 3.78 4.26 -26.92
C LEU A 536 4.97 5.22 -26.70
N LEU A 537 5.24 5.63 -25.46
CA LEU A 537 6.38 6.51 -25.14
C LEU A 537 7.74 5.84 -25.41
N LEU A 538 7.86 4.54 -25.16
CA LEU A 538 9.10 3.79 -25.41
C LEU A 538 9.37 3.61 -26.91
N ILE A 539 8.34 3.24 -27.68
CA ILE A 539 8.42 3.10 -29.14
C ILE A 539 8.76 4.47 -29.76
N HIS A 540 8.08 5.54 -29.33
CA HIS A 540 8.37 6.91 -29.76
C HIS A 540 9.85 7.26 -29.60
N ARG A 541 10.40 7.03 -28.39
CA ARG A 541 11.82 7.28 -28.10
C ARG A 541 12.76 6.43 -28.97
N LYS A 542 12.44 5.16 -29.21
CA LYS A 542 13.26 4.25 -30.04
C LYS A 542 13.43 4.80 -31.46
N TYR A 543 12.34 5.25 -32.10
CA TYR A 543 12.36 5.71 -33.49
C TYR A 543 12.75 7.18 -33.66
N GLN A 544 12.55 8.05 -32.64
CA GLN A 544 13.10 9.41 -32.67
C GLN A 544 14.63 9.41 -32.83
N ASN A 545 15.32 8.47 -32.17
CA ASN A 545 16.77 8.36 -32.19
C ASN A 545 17.33 7.71 -33.49
N GLN A 546 16.47 7.26 -34.40
CA GLN A 546 16.84 6.60 -35.66
C GLN A 546 16.77 7.55 -36.88
N SER A 547 16.98 8.85 -36.67
CA SER A 547 16.81 9.96 -37.63
C SER A 547 17.71 9.90 -38.87
N GLY A 548 17.50 8.90 -39.74
CA GLY A 548 18.22 8.69 -41.00
C GLY A 548 17.37 8.18 -42.16
N SER A 549 16.10 7.77 -41.97
CA SER A 549 15.24 7.32 -43.07
C SER A 549 13.96 8.15 -43.22
N ALA A 550 13.76 8.70 -44.41
CA ALA A 550 12.80 9.75 -44.77
C ALA A 550 11.32 9.31 -44.88
N THR A 551 10.83 8.45 -43.98
CA THR A 551 9.39 8.12 -43.89
C THR A 551 8.91 8.17 -42.44
N PRO A 552 7.83 8.92 -42.12
CA PRO A 552 7.24 8.88 -40.79
C PRO A 552 6.75 7.46 -40.49
N PHE A 553 7.24 6.86 -39.40
CA PHE A 553 6.74 5.58 -38.93
C PHE A 553 5.29 5.75 -38.49
N THR A 554 4.38 4.99 -39.10
CA THR A 554 2.96 4.98 -38.76
C THR A 554 2.53 3.61 -38.28
N PHE A 555 1.64 3.59 -37.29
CA PHE A 555 1.06 2.38 -36.72
C PHE A 555 -0.46 2.43 -36.86
N MET A 556 -1.10 1.27 -36.95
CA MET A 556 -2.55 1.16 -36.92
C MET A 556 -3.03 0.99 -35.48
N LEU A 557 -3.96 1.82 -35.03
CA LEU A 557 -4.60 1.73 -33.70
C LEU A 557 -6.10 1.96 -33.89
N ASN A 558 -6.94 1.01 -33.50
CA ASN A 558 -8.41 1.06 -33.70
C ASN A 558 -8.83 1.35 -35.16
N GLY A 559 -8.12 0.81 -36.14
CA GLY A 559 -8.41 1.08 -37.56
C GLY A 559 -8.04 2.49 -38.03
N THR A 560 -7.40 3.30 -37.17
CA THR A 560 -6.85 4.61 -37.52
C THR A 560 -5.34 4.53 -37.67
N GLN A 561 -4.79 5.21 -38.67
CA GLN A 561 -3.35 5.30 -38.88
C GLN A 561 -2.83 6.47 -38.03
N ILE A 562 -1.95 6.16 -37.07
CA ILE A 562 -1.38 7.12 -36.13
C ILE A 562 0.11 7.25 -36.41
N SER A 563 0.59 8.49 -36.56
CA SER A 563 2.02 8.78 -36.69
C SER A 563 2.73 8.63 -35.35
N ILE A 564 3.98 8.18 -35.37
CA ILE A 564 4.80 8.11 -34.15
C ILE A 564 4.94 9.45 -33.44
N SER A 565 4.82 10.58 -34.15
CA SER A 565 4.82 11.93 -33.55
C SER A 565 3.62 12.19 -32.64
N GLU A 566 2.52 11.45 -32.82
CA GLU A 566 1.28 11.61 -32.04
C GLU A 566 1.25 10.73 -30.78
N PHE A 567 2.18 9.78 -30.66
CA PHE A 567 2.25 8.83 -29.54
C PHE A 567 2.31 9.48 -28.16
N PRO A 568 3.10 10.55 -27.93
CA PRO A 568 3.13 11.21 -26.64
C PRO A 568 1.77 11.81 -26.23
N GLN A 569 1.01 12.37 -27.19
CA GLN A 569 -0.31 12.91 -26.91
C GLN A 569 -1.32 11.80 -26.58
N TYR A 570 -1.27 10.69 -27.32
CA TYR A 570 -2.13 9.54 -27.03
C TYR A 570 -1.82 8.93 -25.65
N ALA A 571 -0.54 8.78 -25.32
CA ALA A 571 -0.11 8.32 -24.00
C ALA A 571 -0.56 9.27 -22.87
N LEU A 572 -0.45 10.60 -23.07
CA LEU A 572 -0.95 11.58 -22.10
C LEU A 572 -2.45 11.41 -21.83
N ASN A 573 -3.26 11.25 -22.87
CA ASN A 573 -4.71 11.05 -22.73
C ASN A 573 -5.03 9.76 -21.95
N LEU A 574 -4.32 8.66 -22.22
CA LEU A 574 -4.49 7.41 -21.50
C LEU A 574 -4.14 7.55 -20.00
N TYR A 575 -3.04 8.22 -19.67
CA TYR A 575 -2.67 8.45 -18.26
C TYR A 575 -3.69 9.36 -17.55
N GLN A 576 -4.24 10.37 -18.22
CA GLN A 576 -5.28 11.22 -17.65
C GLN A 576 -6.57 10.44 -17.35
N ILE A 577 -6.97 9.54 -18.24
CA ILE A 577 -8.13 8.64 -18.02
C ILE A 577 -7.86 7.69 -16.84
N ALA A 578 -6.64 7.15 -16.74
CA ALA A 578 -6.26 6.29 -15.62
C ALA A 578 -6.25 7.05 -14.28
N ASP A 579 -5.73 8.28 -14.26
CA ASP A 579 -5.66 9.14 -13.07
C ASP A 579 -7.05 9.54 -12.55
N ILE A 580 -8.07 9.60 -13.40
CA ILE A 580 -9.45 9.87 -12.98
C ILE A 580 -9.99 8.79 -12.02
N SER A 581 -9.65 7.53 -12.25
CA SER A 581 -10.18 6.39 -11.48
C SER A 581 -9.19 5.84 -10.46
N ALA A 582 -7.91 6.18 -10.56
CA ALA A 582 -6.92 5.96 -9.53
C ALA A 582 -5.98 7.17 -9.44
N PRO A 583 -6.45 8.26 -8.83
CA PRO A 583 -5.70 9.52 -8.80
C PRO A 583 -4.43 9.38 -7.98
N ASN A 584 -3.45 10.18 -8.35
CA ASN A 584 -2.22 10.37 -7.58
C ASN A 584 -1.31 9.12 -7.48
N ARG A 585 -1.54 8.10 -8.31
CA ARG A 585 -0.55 7.02 -8.47
C ARG A 585 0.74 7.60 -9.07
N SER A 586 1.88 7.27 -8.47
CA SER A 586 3.18 7.80 -8.90
C SER A 586 3.50 7.43 -10.35
N ILE A 587 3.03 6.27 -10.82
CA ILE A 587 3.17 5.85 -12.23
C ILE A 587 2.43 6.77 -13.21
N ASN A 588 1.22 7.22 -12.86
CA ASN A 588 0.41 8.11 -13.70
C ASN A 588 1.02 9.51 -13.74
N ILE A 589 1.43 10.02 -12.59
CA ILE A 589 2.08 11.32 -12.49
C ILE A 589 3.38 11.35 -13.31
N LEU A 590 4.22 10.33 -13.18
CA LEU A 590 5.45 10.21 -13.98
C LEU A 590 5.16 10.06 -15.48
N GLY A 591 4.19 9.21 -15.84
CA GLY A 591 3.75 9.01 -17.22
C GLY A 591 3.31 10.31 -17.88
N MET A 592 2.49 11.11 -17.17
CA MET A 592 2.07 12.44 -17.61
C MET A 592 3.25 13.41 -17.72
N ALA A 593 4.19 13.39 -16.75
CA ALA A 593 5.37 14.24 -16.80
C ALA A 593 6.23 13.95 -18.04
N ARG A 594 6.50 12.67 -18.31
CA ARG A 594 7.29 12.22 -19.47
C ARG A 594 6.59 12.47 -20.80
N ALA A 595 5.28 12.26 -20.88
CA ALA A 595 4.50 12.55 -22.08
C ALA A 595 4.55 14.06 -22.40
N ASN A 596 4.33 14.92 -21.41
CA ASN A 596 4.46 16.38 -21.58
C ASN A 596 5.87 16.80 -21.98
N ALA A 597 6.90 16.20 -21.39
CA ALA A 597 8.29 16.46 -21.77
C ALA A 597 8.57 16.09 -23.24
N GLN A 598 8.05 14.96 -23.72
CA GLN A 598 8.19 14.54 -25.13
C GLN A 598 7.37 15.41 -26.10
N LEU A 599 6.27 16.00 -25.63
CA LEU A 599 5.49 17.00 -26.38
C LEU A 599 6.14 18.39 -26.41
N GLY A 600 7.20 18.63 -25.63
CA GLY A 600 7.80 19.96 -25.44
C GLY A 600 6.99 20.89 -24.54
N SER A 601 5.99 20.35 -23.81
CA SER A 601 5.18 21.10 -22.85
C SER A 601 5.88 21.17 -21.48
N ASP A 602 7.04 21.84 -21.45
CA ASP A 602 7.97 21.84 -20.31
C ASP A 602 7.33 22.30 -18.99
N ASN A 603 6.48 23.33 -19.02
CA ASN A 603 5.81 23.85 -17.82
C ASN A 603 4.87 22.81 -17.18
N GLU A 604 4.11 22.07 -17.98
CA GLU A 604 3.24 21.01 -17.49
C GLU A 604 4.07 19.81 -17.01
N ALA A 605 5.15 19.46 -17.72
CA ALA A 605 6.08 18.42 -17.27
C ALA A 605 6.69 18.75 -15.90
N VAL A 606 7.16 19.99 -15.70
CA VAL A 606 7.67 20.49 -14.41
C VAL A 606 6.62 20.38 -13.31
N LYS A 607 5.37 20.76 -13.60
CA LYS A 607 4.26 20.66 -12.64
C LYS A 607 4.03 19.21 -12.18
N PHE A 608 4.00 18.25 -13.09
CA PHE A 608 3.85 16.84 -12.73
C PHE A 608 5.08 16.29 -12.01
N TYR A 609 6.30 16.65 -12.43
CA TYR A 609 7.52 16.24 -11.71
C TYR A 609 7.59 16.80 -10.29
N ARG A 610 7.17 18.05 -10.06
CA ARG A 610 7.06 18.60 -8.71
C ARG A 610 6.02 17.86 -7.88
N LYS A 611 4.84 17.61 -8.46
CA LYS A 611 3.80 16.80 -7.81
C LYS A 611 4.34 15.43 -7.42
N LEU A 612 5.16 14.78 -8.26
CA LEU A 612 5.80 13.50 -7.94
C LEU A 612 6.79 13.62 -6.78
N LEU A 613 7.61 14.68 -6.76
CA LEU A 613 8.57 14.92 -5.67
C LEU A 613 7.87 15.24 -4.34
N ASP A 614 6.75 15.96 -4.35
CA ASP A 614 5.95 16.26 -3.16
C ASP A 614 5.40 14.98 -2.49
N GLN A 615 5.27 13.89 -3.25
CA GLN A 615 4.86 12.59 -2.71
C GLN A 615 5.98 11.83 -1.99
N ILE A 616 7.24 12.24 -2.15
CA ILE A 616 8.43 11.54 -1.67
C ILE A 616 9.06 12.33 -0.51
N ASN A 617 9.77 11.64 0.38
CA ASN A 617 10.52 12.30 1.44
C ASN A 617 11.93 12.69 0.94
N PRO A 618 12.30 13.99 0.86
CA PRO A 618 13.60 14.45 0.36
C PRO A 618 14.79 14.16 1.29
N LEU A 619 14.58 13.55 2.47
CA LEU A 619 15.62 13.40 3.51
C LEU A 619 16.31 12.03 3.55
N ASN A 620 15.91 11.06 2.73
CA ASN A 620 16.54 9.73 2.70
C ASN A 620 17.53 9.63 1.53
N ASN A 621 18.81 9.40 1.83
CA ASN A 621 19.94 9.23 0.88
C ASN A 621 19.82 8.03 -0.12
N THR A 622 18.62 7.51 -0.34
CA THR A 622 18.30 6.45 -1.31
C THR A 622 17.23 6.94 -2.28
N ASP A 623 17.44 8.15 -2.81
CA ASP A 623 16.51 8.79 -3.74
C ASP A 623 16.22 7.88 -4.95
N PRO A 624 14.94 7.54 -5.20
CA PRO A 624 14.57 6.70 -6.33
C PRO A 624 15.01 7.35 -7.65
N LEU A 625 15.42 6.58 -8.66
CA LEU A 625 15.96 7.15 -9.90
C LEU A 625 14.98 8.09 -10.63
N PHE A 626 13.67 7.89 -10.47
CA PHE A 626 12.65 8.82 -10.99
C PHE A 626 12.61 10.17 -10.25
N SER A 627 12.97 10.22 -8.96
CA SER A 627 13.11 11.49 -8.23
C SER A 627 14.33 12.26 -8.72
N GLN A 628 15.40 11.55 -9.10
CA GLN A 628 16.57 12.15 -9.72
C GLN A 628 16.25 12.67 -11.12
N GLU A 629 15.49 11.92 -11.94
CA GLU A 629 14.96 12.38 -13.23
C GLU A 629 14.11 13.64 -13.07
N ALA A 630 13.18 13.63 -12.12
CA ALA A 630 12.31 14.78 -11.83
C ALA A 630 13.13 16.01 -11.44
N THR A 631 14.04 15.86 -10.47
CA THR A 631 14.93 16.92 -10.00
C THR A 631 15.79 17.46 -11.13
N TYR A 632 16.38 16.57 -11.93
CA TYR A 632 17.19 16.93 -13.09
C TYR A 632 16.39 17.73 -14.12
N PHE A 633 15.19 17.26 -14.48
CA PHE A 633 14.36 17.91 -15.48
C PHE A 633 13.92 19.30 -15.01
N ILE A 634 13.45 19.40 -13.76
CA ILE A 634 13.09 20.68 -13.12
C ILE A 634 14.29 21.63 -13.13
N ALA A 635 15.45 21.16 -12.66
CA ALA A 635 16.69 21.95 -12.67
C ALA A 635 17.04 22.43 -14.08
N GLN A 636 16.97 21.57 -15.10
CA GLN A 636 17.28 21.94 -16.48
C GLN A 636 16.33 23.02 -17.04
N LYS A 637 15.02 22.92 -16.76
CA LYS A 637 14.01 23.84 -17.29
C LYS A 637 13.93 25.15 -16.51
N GLU A 638 14.23 25.12 -15.22
CA GLU A 638 14.24 26.31 -14.36
C GLU A 638 15.60 27.04 -14.33
N SER A 639 16.70 26.36 -14.67
CA SER A 639 18.06 26.94 -14.76
C SER A 639 18.30 27.87 -15.95
N ILE A 640 17.26 28.29 -16.68
CA ILE A 640 17.29 29.57 -17.40
C ILE A 640 17.36 30.76 -16.39
N GLY A 641 17.30 30.50 -15.07
CA GLY A 641 17.71 31.43 -13.99
C GLY A 641 18.53 30.79 -12.85
N ASN A 642 19.86 30.93 -12.89
CA ASN A 642 20.84 31.03 -11.78
C ASN A 642 20.66 30.20 -10.47
N SER A 643 21.13 28.95 -10.41
CA SER A 643 21.72 28.43 -9.16
C SER A 643 22.75 27.31 -9.39
N ALA A 644 23.93 27.42 -8.74
CA ALA A 644 25.04 26.47 -8.86
C ALA A 644 24.71 25.07 -8.27
N ASN A 645 23.81 25.01 -7.28
CA ASN A 645 23.37 23.75 -6.67
C ASN A 645 22.55 22.88 -7.64
N ASN A 646 21.78 23.51 -8.54
CA ASN A 646 20.97 22.81 -9.55
C ASN A 646 21.83 22.20 -10.66
N LEU A 647 22.98 22.83 -10.97
CA LEU A 647 23.97 22.32 -11.92
C LEU A 647 24.75 21.13 -11.35
N LEU A 648 25.11 21.19 -10.06
CA LEU A 648 25.79 20.08 -9.35
C LEU A 648 24.92 18.83 -9.24
N SER A 649 23.62 18.99 -8.96
CA SER A 649 22.67 17.87 -8.92
C SER A 649 22.39 17.30 -10.32
N ALA A 650 22.27 18.17 -11.33
CA ALA A 650 22.18 17.72 -12.72
C ALA A 650 23.42 16.94 -13.18
N PHE A 651 24.60 17.39 -12.76
CA PHE A 651 25.88 16.73 -12.99
C PHE A 651 25.99 15.39 -12.26
N SER A 652 25.58 15.30 -10.99
CA SER A 652 25.59 14.05 -10.22
C SER A 652 24.72 12.97 -10.86
N PHE A 653 23.55 13.32 -11.39
CA PHE A 653 22.68 12.37 -12.09
C PHE A 653 23.31 11.82 -13.37
N GLN A 654 23.86 12.71 -14.22
CA GLN A 654 24.56 12.26 -15.44
C GLN A 654 25.81 11.44 -15.13
N LEU A 655 26.53 11.78 -14.05
CA LEU A 655 27.72 11.05 -13.63
C LEU A 655 27.34 9.65 -13.11
N ASN A 656 26.30 9.54 -12.28
CA ASN A 656 25.80 8.26 -11.77
C ASN A 656 25.38 7.33 -12.92
N GLN A 657 24.54 7.80 -13.87
CA GLN A 657 24.16 6.99 -15.04
C GLN A 657 25.38 6.50 -15.87
N ARG A 658 26.45 7.30 -15.94
CA ARG A 658 27.67 6.96 -16.70
C ARG A 658 28.61 6.03 -15.92
N PHE A 659 28.70 6.19 -14.59
CA PHE A 659 29.45 5.32 -13.68
C PHE A 659 28.89 3.89 -13.74
N ASP A 660 27.58 3.82 -13.73
CA ASP A 660 26.76 2.63 -13.84
C ASP A 660 26.96 1.91 -15.19
N ALA A 661 27.04 2.65 -16.30
CA ALA A 661 27.36 2.08 -17.62
C ALA A 661 28.82 1.56 -17.72
N LEU A 662 29.78 2.22 -17.07
CA LEU A 662 31.20 1.83 -17.03
C LEU A 662 31.41 0.53 -16.24
N ILE A 663 30.74 0.38 -15.09
CA ILE A 663 30.79 -0.85 -14.28
C ILE A 663 30.25 -2.06 -15.07
N ILE A 664 29.20 -1.87 -15.88
CA ILE A 664 28.63 -2.94 -16.72
C ILE A 664 29.58 -3.36 -17.85
N GLN A 665 30.29 -2.41 -18.49
CA GLN A 665 31.22 -2.71 -19.58
C GLN A 665 32.57 -3.28 -19.12
N CYS A 666 32.98 -3.02 -17.88
CA CYS A 666 34.19 -3.57 -17.29
C CYS A 666 34.03 -5.05 -16.92
N ARG A 667 33.97 -5.94 -17.92
CA ARG A 667 34.14 -7.38 -17.69
C ARG A 667 35.63 -7.73 -17.50
N LYS A 668 35.89 -8.26 -16.30
CA LYS A 668 36.94 -9.16 -15.83
C LYS A 668 38.36 -8.68 -15.49
N ASP A 669 39.02 -7.72 -16.15
CA ASP A 669 40.48 -7.56 -15.87
C ASP A 669 41.00 -6.17 -15.43
N ASP A 670 40.19 -5.09 -15.37
CA ASP A 670 40.78 -3.78 -14.98
C ASP A 670 39.83 -2.78 -14.29
N CYS A 671 38.94 -3.24 -13.40
CA CYS A 671 38.07 -2.36 -12.59
C CYS A 671 38.85 -1.32 -11.77
N ARG A 672 40.06 -1.66 -11.31
CA ARG A 672 40.89 -0.76 -10.49
C ARG A 672 41.39 0.44 -11.29
N PHE A 673 41.74 0.24 -12.56
CA PHE A 673 42.17 1.29 -13.46
C PHE A 673 41.04 2.28 -13.80
N CYS A 674 39.84 1.77 -14.12
CA CYS A 674 38.68 2.61 -14.41
C CYS A 674 38.24 3.45 -13.20
N ILE A 675 38.27 2.89 -11.99
CA ILE A 675 37.94 3.61 -10.75
C ILE A 675 39.00 4.68 -10.43
N GLY A 676 40.30 4.37 -10.60
CA GLY A 676 41.38 5.33 -10.36
C GLY A 676 41.35 6.54 -11.32
N LEU A 677 41.02 6.30 -12.59
CA LEU A 677 40.92 7.35 -13.61
C LEU A 677 39.70 8.26 -13.40
N LEU A 678 38.62 7.71 -12.86
CA LEU A 678 37.38 8.43 -12.55
C LEU A 678 37.54 9.38 -11.36
N LEU A 679 38.30 8.97 -10.34
CA LEU A 679 38.64 9.83 -9.20
C LEU A 679 39.55 10.98 -9.62
N ALA A 680 40.55 10.73 -10.48
CA ALA A 680 41.37 11.80 -11.06
C ALA A 680 40.55 12.77 -11.94
N TYR A 681 39.49 12.27 -12.59
CA TYR A 681 38.56 13.09 -13.37
C TYR A 681 37.67 13.97 -12.47
N LEU A 682 37.20 13.41 -11.34
CA LEU A 682 36.42 14.15 -10.33
C LEU A 682 37.26 15.21 -9.64
N ASP A 683 38.48 14.87 -9.21
CA ASP A 683 39.43 15.80 -8.60
C ASP A 683 39.72 16.98 -9.55
N LYS A 684 39.87 16.71 -10.86
CA LYS A 684 40.14 17.78 -11.84
C LYS A 684 38.93 18.69 -12.08
N ILE A 685 37.72 18.16 -12.01
CA ILE A 685 36.48 18.95 -12.11
C ILE A 685 36.28 19.77 -10.85
N GLU A 686 36.60 19.22 -9.67
CA GLU A 686 36.55 19.93 -8.40
C GLU A 686 37.61 21.04 -8.34
N GLU A 687 38.81 20.80 -8.86
CA GLU A 687 39.84 21.83 -9.05
C GLU A 687 39.36 22.97 -9.98
N LEU A 688 38.70 22.61 -11.10
CA LEU A 688 38.12 23.58 -12.05
C LEU A 688 36.90 24.32 -11.50
N SER A 689 36.16 23.75 -10.54
CA SER A 689 34.96 24.36 -9.95
C SER A 689 35.26 25.29 -8.76
N ILE A 690 36.46 25.18 -8.16
CA ILE A 690 36.92 25.99 -7.02
C ILE A 690 37.69 27.26 -7.48
N SER A 691 38.10 27.33 -8.76
CA SER A 691 38.78 28.49 -9.35
C SER A 691 37.84 29.70 -9.52
N GLU A 692 38.09 30.80 -8.80
CA GLU A 692 37.32 32.06 -8.92
C GLU A 692 37.40 32.73 -10.30
N GLN A 693 38.26 32.25 -11.21
CA GLN A 693 38.46 32.84 -12.53
C GLN A 693 37.76 32.10 -13.69
N ASP A 694 37.15 30.93 -13.46
CA ASP A 694 36.70 30.07 -14.56
C ASP A 694 35.17 29.86 -14.61
N THR A 695 34.59 30.39 -15.69
CA THR A 695 33.13 30.32 -15.96
C THR A 695 32.63 28.90 -16.31
N PRO A 696 31.32 28.61 -16.13
CA PRO A 696 30.65 27.39 -16.59
C PRO A 696 30.97 26.98 -18.03
N GLY A 697 31.37 27.93 -18.89
CA GLY A 697 31.77 27.71 -20.28
C GLY A 697 33.05 26.90 -20.47
N GLN A 698 34.01 26.93 -19.53
CA GLN A 698 35.23 26.11 -19.63
C GLN A 698 35.00 24.66 -19.21
N VAL A 699 34.17 24.44 -18.17
CA VAL A 699 33.66 23.10 -17.83
C VAL A 699 32.89 22.53 -19.02
N TYR A 700 32.04 23.34 -19.66
CA TYR A 700 31.36 22.95 -20.90
C TYR A 700 32.33 22.71 -22.08
N ALA A 701 33.38 23.53 -22.24
CA ALA A 701 34.39 23.38 -23.29
C ALA A 701 35.24 22.10 -23.11
N PHE A 702 35.69 21.83 -21.88
CA PHE A 702 36.38 20.60 -21.48
C PHE A 702 35.51 19.36 -21.76
N LEU A 703 34.22 19.44 -21.46
CA LEU A 703 33.25 18.36 -21.72
C LEU A 703 32.88 18.24 -23.21
N SER A 704 32.89 19.34 -23.97
CA SER A 704 32.58 19.34 -25.42
C SER A 704 33.73 18.81 -26.30
N LEU A 705 34.97 18.93 -25.82
CA LEU A 705 36.15 18.42 -26.50
C LEU A 705 36.28 16.89 -26.44
N TYR A 706 35.53 16.21 -25.56
CA TYR A 706 35.69 14.77 -25.33
C TYR A 706 34.34 14.04 -25.18
N PRO A 707 33.78 13.49 -26.27
CA PRO A 707 32.45 12.88 -26.28
C PRO A 707 32.38 11.55 -25.52
N SER A 708 31.15 11.21 -25.15
CA SER A 708 30.60 10.16 -24.27
C SER A 708 31.03 8.69 -24.47
N PHE A 709 32.05 8.39 -25.27
CA PHE A 709 32.54 7.02 -25.52
C PHE A 709 34.04 7.00 -25.87
N ALA A 710 34.89 7.61 -25.05
CA ALA A 710 36.33 7.42 -25.22
C ALA A 710 36.70 5.95 -24.95
N SER A 711 37.15 5.22 -25.97
CA SER A 711 37.60 3.84 -25.81
C SER A 711 38.69 3.73 -24.74
N PHE A 712 38.81 2.57 -24.08
CA PHE A 712 39.85 2.27 -23.06
C PHE A 712 41.25 2.73 -23.49
N LYS A 713 41.56 2.64 -24.79
CA LYS A 713 42.80 3.11 -25.39
C LYS A 713 43.03 4.61 -25.21
N ARG A 714 42.00 5.46 -25.34
CA ARG A 714 42.08 6.92 -25.13
C ARG A 714 42.21 7.29 -23.66
N LEU A 715 41.50 6.59 -22.76
CA LEU A 715 41.63 6.79 -21.31
C LEU A 715 43.05 6.45 -20.82
N ARG A 716 43.63 5.38 -21.36
CA ARG A 716 45.02 4.99 -21.11
C ARG A 716 46.03 6.01 -21.65
N THR A 717 45.81 6.55 -22.85
CA THR A 717 46.64 7.64 -23.38
C THR A 717 46.58 8.90 -22.50
N LEU A 718 45.41 9.19 -21.91
CA LEU A 718 45.23 10.33 -21.00
C LEU A 718 46.05 10.16 -19.71
N HIS A 719 46.00 8.99 -19.07
CA HIS A 719 46.82 8.69 -17.88
C HIS A 719 48.32 8.87 -18.18
N PHE A 720 48.80 8.33 -19.31
CA PHE A 720 50.21 8.49 -19.70
C PHE A 720 50.58 9.92 -20.10
N HIS A 721 49.64 10.71 -20.61
CA HIS A 721 49.84 12.12 -20.90
C HIS A 721 50.09 12.94 -19.62
N TYR A 722 49.37 12.62 -18.53
CA TYR A 722 49.51 13.33 -17.25
C TYR A 722 50.64 12.81 -16.35
N HIS A 723 50.95 11.51 -16.41
CA HIS A 723 51.90 10.88 -15.47
C HIS A 723 53.20 10.37 -16.13
N GLY A 724 53.30 10.43 -17.45
CA GLY A 724 54.44 9.91 -18.22
C GLY A 724 54.38 8.38 -18.39
N GLU A 725 54.96 7.87 -19.48
CA GLU A 725 54.95 6.43 -19.81
C GLU A 725 55.81 5.56 -18.88
N GLY A 726 56.57 6.15 -17.95
CA GLY A 726 57.60 5.48 -17.15
C GLY A 726 57.37 5.38 -15.64
N SER A 727 56.26 5.88 -15.07
CA SER A 727 56.07 5.88 -13.61
C SER A 727 55.38 4.62 -13.11
N ASP A 728 56.17 3.80 -12.41
CA ASP A 728 55.81 2.55 -11.72
C ASP A 728 54.39 2.51 -11.13
N TRP A 729 53.64 1.49 -11.55
CA TRP A 729 52.35 1.01 -11.03
C TRP A 729 52.27 0.98 -9.49
N LYS A 730 53.40 0.81 -8.80
CA LYS A 730 53.51 0.83 -7.35
C LYS A 730 53.09 2.15 -6.70
N ILE A 731 53.16 3.30 -7.40
CA ILE A 731 52.76 4.60 -6.83
C ILE A 731 51.23 4.73 -6.82
N VAL A 732 50.57 4.28 -7.90
CA VAL A 732 49.10 4.22 -8.01
C VAL A 732 48.53 3.25 -6.98
N GLU A 733 49.16 2.09 -6.80
CA GLU A 733 48.79 1.09 -5.79
C GLU A 733 48.94 1.60 -4.34
N LYS A 734 49.94 2.45 -4.09
CA LYS A 734 50.22 3.05 -2.77
C LYS A 734 49.32 4.25 -2.45
N ALA A 735 48.91 5.03 -3.46
CA ALA A 735 47.90 6.07 -3.30
C ALA A 735 46.51 5.48 -3.04
N LEU A 736 46.18 4.38 -3.74
CA LEU A 736 44.94 3.63 -3.52
C LEU A 736 44.92 2.97 -2.13
N SER A 737 46.03 2.45 -1.60
CA SER A 737 46.02 1.78 -0.28
C SER A 737 45.82 2.73 0.92
N ILE A 738 46.21 4.00 0.79
CA ILE A 738 46.12 4.99 1.88
C ILE A 738 44.70 5.55 2.02
N HIS A 739 43.93 5.63 0.94
CA HIS A 739 42.58 6.25 0.95
C HIS A 739 41.44 5.24 1.21
N TYR A 740 41.69 3.94 1.06
CA TYR A 740 40.63 2.94 0.92
C TYR A 740 40.20 2.17 2.17
N HIS A 741 40.76 2.43 3.35
CA HIS A 741 40.51 1.53 4.48
C HIS A 741 39.11 1.65 5.10
N LYS A 742 38.38 2.76 4.91
CA LYS A 742 37.08 2.99 5.57
C LYS A 742 35.84 2.63 4.73
N ARG A 743 35.91 2.73 3.40
CA ARG A 743 34.76 2.53 2.49
C ARG A 743 34.72 1.13 1.87
N LEU A 744 35.88 0.48 1.71
CA LEU A 744 35.95 -0.95 1.34
C LEU A 744 35.46 -1.86 2.47
N LEU A 745 35.66 -1.48 3.73
CA LEU A 745 35.11 -2.22 4.87
C LEU A 745 33.57 -2.22 4.86
N THR A 746 32.95 -1.11 4.45
CA THR A 746 31.49 -1.00 4.29
C THR A 746 30.96 -1.81 3.10
N LEU A 747 31.68 -1.83 1.98
CA LEU A 747 31.31 -2.61 0.79
C LEU A 747 31.60 -4.11 0.91
N TYR A 748 32.60 -4.49 1.72
CA TYR A 748 32.92 -5.89 2.01
C TYR A 748 31.98 -6.48 3.05
N GLN A 749 31.55 -5.69 4.05
CA GLN A 749 30.53 -6.09 5.01
C GLN A 749 29.12 -6.15 4.39
N SER A 750 28.83 -5.38 3.34
CA SER A 750 27.54 -5.45 2.64
C SER A 750 27.43 -6.60 1.62
N ARG A 751 28.50 -7.39 1.44
CA ARG A 751 28.56 -8.53 0.50
C ARG A 751 28.73 -9.89 1.20
N GLN A 752 28.76 -9.94 2.53
CA GLN A 752 28.75 -11.18 3.30
C GLN A 752 27.37 -11.50 3.87
#